data_AF-A0A8J4TBB2-F1
#
_entry.id   AF-A0A8J4TBB2-F1
#
_cell.length_a   1.000
_cell.length_b   1.000
_cell.length_c   1.000
_cell.angle_alpha   90.00
_cell.angle_beta   90.00
_cell.angle_gamma   90.00
#
_symmetry.space_group_name_H-M   'P 1'
#
loop_
_entity.id
_entity.type
_entity.pdbx_description
1 polymer ?
#
loop_
_entity_poly.entity_id
_entity_poly.type
_entity_poly.pdbx_seq_one_letter_code
_entity_poly.pdbx_strand_id
1 'polypeptide(L)'
;MDIAVVKVPSQQCTESEGQSRLNREELAVLRSKVDSLCEKTLNQETEIKAKSTIITKLEEEKLNLRKQLDTLTQKSEKTTKQLNEITTKLEHVNIEKSSESKNVEKLKQELKNEQEKVHQLEARLQQQVVQRERYEHEACGAEEKLEQFVSQMLRIFDTYSGETDGTKVTWKDEVQLTRLISHAKDVVNENLKHRGRIQELSDRISQRDRQIAERNRTVDRLGEQLTKTAATDRETQNIAHQLECSRENERGLESRVHKLTSDLMDAQVRIRELERQLSQATHEQERALCARLECRLSEVSSRWDSVKSTKLDMEQQIERTERENHNLRDQIRKLESEMANSLIIRDEQRADRDRFFFYLCKLATKARIDQKVASRMEMDELQEAVYTRMGQIASGEFTLLTDVQANADRLSGLNRRVKRLQDQLASKEIQLGLWRDKAATLEAQLNEWSRIRENAEQERTNAERAIARERKTEAENARLCDELTRLRAELLDLNDSKIRCVKVEDKLSELQKANEQLEDVRERQATKIKELRDVIDKQQCELSDHKTRNVESRNNLTEELASTRKTVEQLKRSERELYEFRALVGRLLGLNVETLAVPNYDIINRLENFIANHQLMQLEEPHGLPARNVLSSPTVRSAHHLREPEIHSCEYASGSGVAKAKSKEAWDTSSIRSPRLETRVVRAKHTGLPDRRRSPEKREKSNSPKIVKRDPRKY
;
A
#
# COMPACT_ATOMS: atom_id res chain seq x y z
N MET A 1 69.39 95.02 33.98
CA MET A 1 70.80 95.41 34.18
C MET A 1 71.48 95.29 32.84
N ASP A 2 71.68 96.43 32.18
CA ASP A 2 72.44 96.56 30.95
C ASP A 2 73.93 96.33 31.23
N ILE A 3 74.58 95.49 30.43
CA ILE A 3 76.02 95.65 30.14
C ILE A 3 76.22 95.41 28.64
N ALA A 4 76.76 96.44 28.01
CA ALA A 4 77.09 96.52 26.61
C ALA A 4 78.43 95.85 26.27
N VAL A 5 78.42 95.16 25.13
CA VAL A 5 79.40 95.19 24.03
C VAL A 5 80.89 95.06 24.35
N VAL A 6 81.51 93.97 23.85
CA VAL A 6 82.81 94.03 23.17
C VAL A 6 82.76 93.15 21.92
N LYS A 7 83.08 93.75 20.77
CA LYS A 7 83.15 93.14 19.44
C LYS A 7 84.62 93.02 19.06
N VAL A 8 85.09 91.82 18.71
CA VAL A 8 86.42 91.57 18.11
C VAL A 8 86.20 90.89 16.75
N PRO A 9 86.81 91.37 15.65
CA PRO A 9 86.76 90.76 14.33
C PRO A 9 88.09 90.05 13.98
N SER A 10 88.04 88.88 13.32
CA SER A 10 89.10 88.25 12.47
C SER A 10 88.66 86.82 12.10
N GLN A 11 88.12 86.55 10.91
CA GLN A 11 88.88 86.00 9.76
C GLN A 11 89.82 84.84 10.12
N GLN A 12 89.30 83.60 10.10
CA GLN A 12 89.95 82.35 9.64
C GLN A 12 89.09 81.15 10.08
N CYS A 13 88.16 80.69 9.23
CA CYS A 13 87.58 79.32 9.34
C CYS A 13 86.77 78.89 8.10
N THR A 14 87.24 79.18 6.88
CA THR A 14 86.46 78.84 5.66
C THR A 14 86.62 77.40 5.18
N GLU A 15 87.53 76.60 5.75
CA GLU A 15 87.64 75.16 5.42
C GLU A 15 86.82 74.27 6.37
N SER A 16 86.71 74.63 7.65
CA SER A 16 85.88 73.92 8.63
C SER A 16 84.37 74.04 8.34
N GLU A 17 83.93 75.20 7.86
CA GLU A 17 82.53 75.43 7.48
C GLU A 17 82.16 74.74 6.16
N GLY A 18 83.10 74.58 5.23
CA GLY A 18 82.93 73.83 3.99
C GLY A 18 82.77 72.33 4.22
N GLN A 19 83.67 71.74 5.02
CA GLN A 19 83.58 70.32 5.42
C GLN A 19 82.31 70.03 6.23
N SER A 20 81.91 70.95 7.11
CA SER A 20 80.69 70.83 7.91
C SER A 20 79.41 70.97 7.07
N ARG A 21 79.44 71.76 5.98
CA ARG A 21 78.34 71.84 5.02
C ARG A 21 78.21 70.58 4.18
N LEU A 22 79.31 70.06 3.64
CA LEU A 22 79.34 68.78 2.92
C LEU A 22 78.85 67.63 3.81
N ASN A 23 79.33 67.54 5.05
CA ASN A 23 78.87 66.52 5.99
C ASN A 23 77.38 66.67 6.34
N ARG A 24 76.84 67.90 6.39
CA ARG A 24 75.39 68.14 6.59
C ARG A 24 74.57 67.74 5.37
N GLU A 25 75.06 68.03 4.17
CA GLU A 25 74.42 67.62 2.92
C GLU A 25 74.44 66.10 2.76
N GLU A 26 75.56 65.44 3.04
CA GLU A 26 75.66 63.97 3.08
C GLU A 26 74.74 63.36 4.14
N LEU A 27 74.69 63.94 5.34
CA LEU A 27 73.72 63.52 6.38
C LEU A 27 72.28 63.74 5.94
N ALA A 28 71.96 64.81 5.23
CA ALA A 28 70.61 65.07 4.72
C ALA A 28 70.23 64.05 3.62
N VAL A 29 71.16 63.72 2.72
CA VAL A 29 70.97 62.68 1.70
C VAL A 29 70.80 61.31 2.34
N LEU A 30 71.62 60.96 3.33
CA LEU A 30 71.50 59.71 4.07
C LEU A 30 70.18 59.63 4.84
N ARG A 31 69.73 60.72 5.49
CA ARG A 31 68.42 60.79 6.15
C ARG A 31 67.28 60.59 5.14
N SER A 32 67.30 61.29 4.01
CA SER A 32 66.30 61.12 2.94
C SER A 32 66.30 59.68 2.40
N LYS A 33 67.47 59.05 2.27
CA LYS A 33 67.58 57.65 1.84
C LYS A 33 67.06 56.67 2.89
N VAL A 34 67.32 56.92 4.18
CA VAL A 34 66.76 56.13 5.28
C VAL A 34 65.24 56.27 5.33
N ASP A 35 64.71 57.49 5.21
CA ASP A 35 63.26 57.74 5.20
C ASP A 35 62.59 57.03 4.01
N SER A 36 63.19 57.09 2.82
CA SER A 36 62.71 56.36 1.63
C SER A 36 62.74 54.84 1.82
N LEU A 37 63.77 54.29 2.48
CA LEU A 37 63.85 52.87 2.78
C LEU A 37 62.84 52.44 3.85
N CYS A 38 62.61 53.26 4.86
CA CYS A 38 61.58 53.05 5.87
C CYS A 38 60.18 53.03 5.25
N GLU A 39 59.88 53.97 4.35
CA GLU A 39 58.61 54.01 3.62
C GLU A 39 58.42 52.77 2.72
N LYS A 40 59.46 52.36 2.00
CA LYS A 40 59.44 51.11 1.21
C LYS A 40 59.21 49.88 2.08
N THR A 41 59.85 49.82 3.24
CA THR A 41 59.71 48.70 4.19
C THR A 41 58.28 48.66 4.77
N LEU A 42 57.72 49.82 5.11
CA LEU A 42 56.34 49.92 5.59
C LEU A 42 55.32 49.52 4.50
N ASN A 43 55.55 49.92 3.25
CA ASN A 43 54.72 49.50 2.12
C ASN A 43 54.81 47.98 1.88
N GLN A 44 56.00 47.39 1.98
CA GLN A 44 56.15 45.94 1.89
C GLN A 44 55.46 45.22 3.06
N GLU A 45 55.52 45.76 4.27
CA GLU A 45 54.85 45.18 5.44
C GLU A 45 53.32 45.21 5.30
N THR A 46 52.76 46.32 4.79
CA THR A 46 51.32 46.42 4.52
C THR A 46 50.89 45.47 3.40
N GLU A 47 51.70 45.30 2.35
CA GLU A 47 51.45 44.34 1.28
C GLU A 47 51.50 42.89 1.78
N ILE A 48 52.47 42.55 2.62
CA ILE A 48 52.59 41.22 3.24
C ILE A 48 51.37 40.96 4.13
N LYS A 49 50.94 41.93 4.94
CA LYS A 49 49.72 41.81 5.76
C LYS A 49 48.48 41.57 4.89
N ALA A 50 48.32 42.32 3.80
CA ALA A 50 47.22 42.12 2.85
C ALA A 50 47.26 40.71 2.23
N LYS A 51 48.43 40.25 1.77
CA LYS A 51 48.62 38.89 1.24
C LYS A 51 48.30 37.81 2.27
N SER A 52 48.72 37.97 3.51
CA SER A 52 48.39 37.05 4.61
C SER A 52 46.88 36.95 4.84
N THR A 53 46.14 38.07 4.81
CA THR A 53 44.66 38.02 4.94
C THR A 53 43.96 37.33 3.77
N ILE A 54 44.55 37.36 2.57
CA ILE A 54 44.02 36.64 1.41
C ILE A 54 44.29 35.14 1.57
N ILE A 55 45.49 34.76 2.01
CA ILE A 55 45.86 33.35 2.23
C ILE A 55 44.92 32.71 3.26
N THR A 56 44.65 33.38 4.40
CA THR A 56 43.73 32.83 5.41
C THR A 56 42.32 32.62 4.87
N LYS A 57 41.81 33.55 4.05
CA LYS A 57 40.50 33.39 3.39
C LYS A 57 40.48 32.20 2.43
N LEU A 58 41.53 32.04 1.63
CA LEU A 58 41.64 30.91 0.70
C LEU A 58 41.77 29.57 1.44
N GLU A 59 42.44 29.54 2.60
CA GLU A 59 42.51 28.34 3.44
C GLU A 59 41.16 27.97 4.05
N GLU A 60 40.39 28.96 4.51
CA GLU A 60 39.01 28.77 4.98
C GLU A 60 38.09 28.25 3.87
N GLU A 61 38.17 28.83 2.67
CA GLU A 61 37.42 28.36 1.49
C GLU A 61 37.81 26.93 1.12
N LYS A 62 39.10 26.61 1.09
CA LYS A 62 39.60 25.25 0.84
C LYS A 62 39.08 24.24 1.87
N LEU A 63 39.05 24.62 3.15
CA LEU A 63 38.50 23.77 4.21
C LEU A 63 36.99 23.55 4.03
N ASN A 64 36.26 24.60 3.66
CA ASN A 64 34.83 24.50 3.40
C ASN A 64 34.51 23.61 2.19
N LEU A 65 35.26 23.76 1.09
CA LEU A 65 35.13 22.92 -0.10
C LEU A 65 35.46 21.46 0.20
N ARG A 66 36.46 21.18 1.05
CA ARG A 66 36.74 19.80 1.52
C ARG A 66 35.57 19.20 2.27
N LYS A 67 34.98 19.94 3.22
CA LYS A 67 33.78 19.48 3.94
C LYS A 67 32.62 19.20 2.99
N GLN A 68 32.40 20.07 2.00
CA GLN A 68 31.37 19.84 0.98
C GLN A 68 31.65 18.56 0.19
N LEU A 69 32.90 18.33 -0.24
CA LEU A 69 33.31 17.12 -0.95
C LEU A 69 33.08 15.86 -0.11
N ASP A 70 33.43 15.87 1.17
CA ASP A 70 33.20 14.74 2.08
C ASP A 70 31.71 14.44 2.22
N THR A 71 30.86 15.48 2.37
CA THR A 71 29.41 15.27 2.43
C THR A 71 28.82 14.72 1.13
N LEU A 72 29.32 15.16 -0.03
CA LEU A 72 28.89 14.63 -1.33
C LEU A 72 29.35 13.17 -1.51
N THR A 73 30.57 12.85 -1.09
CA THR A 73 31.11 11.49 -1.12
C THR A 73 30.26 10.56 -0.26
N GLN A 74 29.92 10.96 0.97
CA GLN A 74 29.06 10.17 1.85
C GLN A 74 27.64 9.98 1.27
N LYS A 75 27.07 11.00 0.60
CA LYS A 75 25.78 10.87 -0.11
C LYS A 75 25.88 9.91 -1.30
N SER A 76 26.97 9.98 -2.06
CA SER A 76 27.25 9.04 -3.16
C SER A 76 27.35 7.60 -2.68
N GLU A 77 28.06 7.35 -1.57
CA GLU A 77 28.15 6.01 -0.97
C GLU A 77 26.79 5.48 -0.48
N LYS A 78 25.97 6.34 0.14
CA LYS A 78 24.61 5.96 0.58
C LYS A 78 23.71 5.60 -0.59
N THR A 79 23.70 6.43 -1.64
CA THR A 79 22.90 6.17 -2.86
C THR A 79 23.38 4.92 -3.59
N THR A 80 24.70 4.67 -3.65
CA THR A 80 25.26 3.45 -4.21
C THR A 80 24.83 2.20 -3.42
N LYS A 81 24.83 2.26 -2.08
CA LYS A 81 24.33 1.16 -1.23
C LYS A 81 22.84 0.89 -1.46
N GLN A 82 22.03 1.94 -1.56
CA GLN A 82 20.60 1.81 -1.85
C GLN A 82 20.36 1.21 -3.24
N LEU A 83 21.14 1.62 -4.24
CA LEU A 83 21.04 1.09 -5.60
C LEU A 83 21.37 -0.41 -5.61
N ASN A 84 22.45 -0.82 -4.94
CA ASN A 84 22.80 -2.23 -4.82
C ASN A 84 21.71 -3.06 -4.12
N GLU A 85 21.07 -2.51 -3.08
CA GLU A 85 19.96 -3.17 -2.40
C GLU A 85 18.71 -3.31 -3.29
N ILE A 86 18.43 -2.30 -4.12
CA ILE A 86 17.33 -2.37 -5.10
C ILE A 86 17.66 -3.41 -6.19
N THR A 87 18.90 -3.45 -6.66
CA THR A 87 19.36 -4.43 -7.65
C THR A 87 19.20 -5.87 -7.14
N THR A 88 19.63 -6.16 -5.91
CA THR A 88 19.48 -7.52 -5.34
C THR A 88 18.01 -7.90 -5.11
N LYS A 89 17.15 -6.94 -4.70
CA LYS A 89 15.70 -7.17 -4.61
C LYS A 89 15.08 -7.47 -5.98
N LEU A 90 15.50 -6.76 -7.03
CA LEU A 90 15.02 -6.98 -8.39
C LEU A 90 15.45 -8.35 -8.93
N GLU A 91 16.69 -8.76 -8.66
CA GLU A 91 17.17 -10.11 -8.98
C GLU A 91 16.34 -11.19 -8.28
N HIS A 92 16.03 -11.00 -6.99
CA HIS A 92 15.19 -11.93 -6.24
C HIS A 92 13.77 -12.05 -6.82
N VAL A 93 13.11 -10.92 -7.10
CA VAL A 93 11.78 -10.89 -7.73
C VAL A 93 11.81 -11.55 -9.11
N ASN A 94 12.90 -11.40 -9.87
CA ASN A 94 13.04 -12.04 -11.17
C ASN A 94 13.19 -13.56 -11.07
N ILE A 95 13.87 -14.06 -10.04
CA ILE A 95 13.97 -15.49 -9.73
C ILE A 95 12.59 -16.05 -9.33
N GLU A 96 11.85 -15.34 -8.45
CA GLU A 96 10.49 -15.71 -8.05
C GLU A 96 9.53 -15.73 -9.25
N LYS A 97 9.57 -14.69 -10.10
CA LYS A 97 8.76 -14.66 -11.33
C LYS A 97 9.06 -15.85 -12.24
N SER A 98 10.32 -16.27 -12.36
CA SER A 98 10.72 -17.44 -13.13
C SER A 98 10.21 -18.75 -12.52
N SER A 99 10.20 -18.88 -11.19
CA SER A 99 9.66 -20.06 -10.51
C SER A 99 8.12 -20.13 -10.60
N GLU A 100 7.44 -19.00 -10.43
CA GLU A 100 5.99 -18.87 -10.62
C GLU A 100 5.58 -19.18 -12.06
N SER A 101 6.30 -18.66 -13.06
CA SER A 101 6.04 -18.98 -14.47
C SER A 101 6.15 -20.47 -14.75
N LYS A 102 7.12 -21.17 -14.15
CA LYS A 102 7.24 -22.64 -14.26
C LYS A 102 6.06 -23.35 -13.60
N ASN A 103 5.58 -22.85 -12.46
CA ASN A 103 4.42 -23.42 -11.77
C ASN A 103 3.13 -23.21 -12.56
N VAL A 104 2.92 -22.03 -13.15
CA VAL A 104 1.79 -21.74 -14.05
C VAL A 104 1.81 -22.70 -15.24
N GLU A 105 2.98 -22.96 -15.83
CA GLU A 105 3.07 -23.87 -16.96
C GLU A 105 2.77 -25.33 -16.58
N LYS A 106 3.21 -25.78 -15.39
CA LYS A 106 2.82 -27.08 -14.84
C LYS A 106 1.30 -27.18 -14.63
N LEU A 107 0.70 -26.17 -14.01
CA LEU A 107 -0.76 -26.15 -13.77
C LEU A 107 -1.56 -26.11 -15.08
N LYS A 108 -1.07 -25.41 -16.11
CA LYS A 108 -1.69 -25.46 -17.45
C LYS A 108 -1.63 -26.86 -18.06
N GLN A 109 -0.50 -27.53 -17.92
CA GLN A 109 -0.35 -28.91 -18.42
C GLN A 109 -1.27 -29.87 -17.66
N GLU A 110 -1.37 -29.74 -16.34
CA GLU A 110 -2.30 -30.53 -15.51
C GLU A 110 -3.76 -30.26 -15.90
N LEU A 111 -4.14 -28.99 -16.06
CA LEU A 111 -5.48 -28.62 -16.51
C LEU A 111 -5.82 -29.22 -17.88
N LYS A 112 -4.87 -29.20 -18.83
CA LYS A 112 -5.05 -29.83 -20.14
C LYS A 112 -5.25 -31.34 -20.02
N ASN A 113 -4.46 -32.01 -19.18
CA ASN A 113 -4.60 -33.45 -18.94
C ASN A 113 -5.96 -33.80 -18.31
N GLU A 114 -6.44 -33.00 -17.36
CA GLU A 114 -7.77 -33.19 -16.76
C GLU A 114 -8.90 -32.91 -17.75
N GLN A 115 -8.77 -31.88 -18.60
CA GLN A 115 -9.72 -31.66 -19.70
C GLN A 115 -9.78 -32.86 -20.64
N GLU A 116 -8.63 -33.43 -21.04
CA GLU A 116 -8.59 -34.63 -21.89
C GLU A 116 -9.29 -35.83 -21.21
N LYS A 117 -9.12 -36.02 -19.90
CA LYS A 117 -9.83 -37.05 -19.13
C LYS A 117 -11.34 -36.82 -19.11
N VAL A 118 -11.78 -35.58 -18.92
CA VAL A 118 -13.22 -35.23 -18.96
C VAL A 118 -13.80 -35.58 -20.32
N HIS A 119 -13.15 -35.20 -21.42
CA HIS A 119 -13.60 -35.54 -22.78
C HIS A 119 -13.67 -37.06 -22.99
N GLN A 120 -12.71 -37.83 -22.46
CA GLN A 120 -12.74 -39.30 -22.53
C GLN A 120 -13.92 -39.89 -21.74
N LEU A 121 -14.21 -39.35 -20.55
CA LEU A 121 -15.34 -39.79 -19.73
C LEU A 121 -16.68 -39.42 -20.37
N GLU A 122 -16.80 -38.23 -20.95
CA GLU A 122 -17.99 -37.80 -21.70
C GLU A 122 -18.25 -38.70 -22.91
N ALA A 123 -17.22 -39.02 -23.70
CA ALA A 123 -17.35 -39.95 -24.83
C ALA A 123 -17.80 -41.34 -24.37
N ARG A 124 -17.25 -41.84 -23.25
CA ARG A 124 -17.66 -43.12 -22.66
C ARG A 124 -19.10 -43.08 -22.15
N LEU A 125 -19.53 -41.98 -21.53
CA LEU A 125 -20.90 -41.81 -21.05
C LEU A 125 -21.89 -41.79 -22.22
N GLN A 126 -21.59 -41.05 -23.29
CA GLN A 126 -22.40 -41.05 -24.51
C GLN A 126 -22.53 -42.45 -25.11
N GLN A 127 -21.43 -43.20 -25.15
CA GLN A 127 -21.47 -44.59 -25.61
C GLN A 127 -22.38 -45.47 -24.73
N GLN A 128 -22.33 -45.30 -23.40
CA GLN A 128 -23.21 -46.03 -22.48
C GLN A 128 -24.68 -45.64 -22.63
N VAL A 129 -25.00 -44.37 -22.88
CA VAL A 129 -26.37 -43.90 -23.15
C VAL A 129 -26.91 -44.57 -24.41
N VAL A 130 -26.16 -44.58 -25.51
CA VAL A 130 -26.57 -45.25 -26.76
C VAL A 130 -26.79 -46.75 -26.55
N GLN A 131 -25.95 -47.41 -25.74
CA GLN A 131 -26.16 -48.81 -25.40
C GLN A 131 -27.44 -49.03 -24.58
N ARG A 132 -27.71 -48.16 -23.59
CA ARG A 132 -28.94 -48.22 -22.79
C ARG A 132 -30.18 -48.07 -23.66
N GLU A 133 -30.20 -47.09 -24.57
CA GLU A 133 -31.31 -46.88 -25.51
C GLU A 133 -31.55 -48.10 -26.41
N ARG A 134 -30.49 -48.78 -26.86
CA ARG A 134 -30.61 -50.05 -27.61
C ARG A 134 -31.26 -51.15 -26.77
N TYR A 135 -30.80 -51.34 -25.52
CA TYR A 135 -31.40 -52.34 -24.63
C TYR A 135 -32.84 -52.02 -24.25
N GLU A 136 -33.18 -50.74 -24.03
CA GLU A 136 -34.55 -50.29 -23.80
C GLU A 136 -35.43 -50.60 -25.02
N HIS A 137 -34.95 -50.33 -26.24
CA HIS A 137 -35.68 -50.65 -27.46
C HIS A 137 -35.89 -52.18 -27.64
N GLU A 138 -34.87 -52.99 -27.36
CA GLU A 138 -34.98 -54.45 -27.37
C GLU A 138 -35.96 -54.97 -26.31
N ALA A 139 -35.97 -54.36 -25.11
CA ALA A 139 -36.90 -54.70 -24.04
C ALA A 139 -38.35 -54.36 -24.40
N CYS A 140 -38.62 -53.16 -24.94
CA CYS A 140 -39.95 -52.80 -25.45
C CYS A 140 -40.43 -53.79 -26.52
N GLY A 141 -39.55 -54.20 -27.44
CA GLY A 141 -39.88 -55.21 -28.45
C GLY A 141 -40.16 -56.61 -27.87
N ALA A 142 -39.62 -56.93 -26.69
CA ALA A 142 -39.95 -58.17 -25.97
C ALA A 142 -41.28 -58.05 -25.22
N GLU A 143 -41.56 -56.91 -24.60
CA GLU A 143 -42.83 -56.60 -23.93
C GLU A 143 -44.01 -56.67 -24.91
N GLU A 144 -43.89 -56.08 -26.11
CA GLU A 144 -44.93 -56.16 -27.15
C GLU A 144 -45.24 -57.60 -27.56
N LYS A 145 -44.21 -58.45 -27.70
CA LYS A 145 -44.40 -59.88 -28.01
C LYS A 145 -45.12 -60.61 -26.88
N LEU A 146 -44.83 -60.24 -25.63
CA LEU A 146 -45.45 -60.83 -24.45
C LEU A 146 -46.91 -60.38 -24.31
N GLU A 147 -47.21 -59.11 -24.61
CA GLU A 147 -48.57 -58.57 -24.66
C GLU A 147 -49.41 -59.23 -25.76
N GLN A 148 -48.83 -59.46 -26.94
CA GLN A 148 -49.47 -60.23 -28.02
C GLN A 148 -49.80 -61.67 -27.59
N PHE A 149 -48.87 -62.32 -26.86
CA PHE A 149 -49.08 -63.67 -26.32
C PHE A 149 -50.20 -63.71 -25.26
N VAL A 150 -50.22 -62.77 -24.31
CA VAL A 150 -51.27 -62.67 -23.28
C VAL A 150 -52.63 -62.39 -23.94
N SER A 151 -52.68 -61.54 -24.95
CA SER A 151 -53.91 -61.24 -25.70
C SER A 151 -54.46 -62.46 -26.46
N GLN A 152 -53.58 -63.33 -26.98
CA GLN A 152 -53.99 -64.61 -27.56
C GLN A 152 -54.56 -65.56 -26.50
N MET A 153 -53.95 -65.63 -25.32
CA MET A 153 -54.43 -66.46 -24.21
C MET A 153 -55.81 -66.01 -23.70
N LEU A 154 -56.04 -64.69 -23.61
CA LEU A 154 -57.34 -64.15 -23.21
C LEU A 154 -58.45 -64.50 -24.21
N ARG A 155 -58.18 -64.48 -25.51
CA ARG A 155 -59.15 -64.94 -26.54
C ARG A 155 -59.53 -66.41 -26.41
N ILE A 156 -58.58 -67.27 -26.02
CA ILE A 156 -58.84 -68.70 -25.81
C ILE A 156 -59.73 -68.91 -24.58
N PHE A 157 -59.49 -68.15 -23.50
CA PHE A 157 -60.31 -68.23 -22.28
C PHE A 157 -61.73 -67.68 -22.47
N ASP A 158 -61.90 -66.65 -23.30
CA ASP A 158 -63.23 -66.12 -23.64
C ASP A 158 -64.06 -67.10 -24.50
N THR A 159 -63.42 -67.94 -25.32
CA THR A 159 -64.12 -69.01 -26.05
C THR A 159 -64.56 -70.22 -25.20
N TYR A 160 -64.02 -70.38 -23.98
CA TYR A 160 -64.34 -71.52 -23.10
C TYR A 160 -65.39 -71.20 -22.01
N SER A 161 -65.82 -69.94 -21.88
CA SER A 161 -66.59 -69.48 -20.71
C SER A 161 -68.07 -69.16 -21.00
N GLY A 162 -68.62 -69.57 -22.15
CA GLY A 162 -70.00 -69.25 -22.53
C GLY A 162 -70.70 -70.33 -23.35
N GLU A 163 -71.09 -71.45 -22.73
CA GLU A 163 -72.17 -72.33 -23.22
C GLU A 163 -72.49 -73.44 -22.20
N THR A 164 -73.54 -73.28 -21.39
CA THR A 164 -74.42 -74.38 -20.94
C THR A 164 -75.65 -73.81 -20.23
N ASP A 165 -76.83 -73.89 -20.86
CA ASP A 165 -78.09 -73.95 -20.12
C ASP A 165 -79.20 -74.68 -20.91
N GLY A 166 -79.93 -75.57 -20.20
CA GLY A 166 -81.32 -75.96 -20.48
C GLY A 166 -81.64 -77.17 -21.38
N THR A 167 -82.23 -78.25 -20.82
CA THR A 167 -83.70 -78.50 -20.73
C THR A 167 -84.18 -79.98 -20.72
N LYS A 168 -85.13 -80.25 -19.79
CA LYS A 168 -86.38 -81.07 -19.82
C LYS A 168 -86.48 -82.45 -20.51
N VAL A 169 -87.09 -83.43 -19.80
CA VAL A 169 -87.96 -84.49 -20.35
C VAL A 169 -89.13 -84.81 -19.39
N THR A 170 -90.33 -85.05 -19.96
CA THR A 170 -91.65 -85.34 -19.34
C THR A 170 -92.27 -86.62 -19.91
N TRP A 171 -93.05 -87.39 -19.13
CA TRP A 171 -94.08 -88.32 -19.65
C TRP A 171 -95.30 -88.46 -18.69
N LYS A 172 -96.51 -88.43 -19.28
CA LYS A 172 -97.87 -88.82 -18.80
C LYS A 172 -98.44 -89.70 -19.94
N ASP A 173 -99.22 -90.77 -19.77
CA ASP A 173 -100.51 -90.97 -19.09
C ASP A 173 -100.78 -92.48 -18.86
N GLU A 174 -101.62 -92.88 -17.89
CA GLU A 174 -102.87 -93.64 -18.16
C GLU A 174 -103.70 -93.93 -16.87
N VAL A 175 -104.99 -93.60 -16.94
CA VAL A 175 -105.89 -93.26 -15.82
C VAL A 175 -106.84 -94.41 -15.38
N GLN A 176 -106.58 -95.67 -15.75
CA GLN A 176 -107.53 -96.77 -15.47
C GLN A 176 -107.07 -97.84 -14.47
N LEU A 177 -106.18 -97.49 -13.53
CA LEU A 177 -106.07 -98.20 -12.24
C LEU A 177 -106.40 -97.29 -11.04
N THR A 178 -106.99 -96.13 -11.35
CA THR A 178 -107.78 -95.34 -10.41
C THR A 178 -109.00 -96.17 -10.03
N ARG A 179 -109.07 -96.61 -8.78
CA ARG A 179 -110.27 -96.53 -7.91
C ARG A 179 -110.37 -97.59 -6.83
N LEU A 180 -109.60 -98.69 -6.88
CA LEU A 180 -109.85 -99.79 -5.93
C LEU A 180 -108.85 -99.95 -4.76
N ILE A 181 -107.69 -99.29 -4.78
CA ILE A 181 -106.74 -99.34 -3.65
C ILE A 181 -106.53 -97.96 -3.01
N SER A 182 -107.15 -96.91 -3.58
CA SER A 182 -107.23 -95.57 -2.98
C SER A 182 -108.10 -95.49 -1.71
N HIS A 183 -108.51 -96.62 -1.12
CA HIS A 183 -109.30 -96.63 0.11
C HIS A 183 -108.53 -97.21 1.31
N ALA A 184 -107.53 -98.06 1.09
CA ALA A 184 -106.61 -98.51 2.14
C ALA A 184 -105.38 -97.59 2.30
N LYS A 185 -105.14 -96.73 1.30
CA LYS A 185 -104.02 -95.77 1.21
C LYS A 185 -104.21 -94.50 2.06
N ASP A 186 -105.43 -94.20 2.50
CA ASP A 186 -105.73 -92.89 3.11
C ASP A 186 -105.48 -92.84 4.63
N VAL A 187 -105.57 -93.97 5.34
CA VAL A 187 -105.42 -94.02 6.81
C VAL A 187 -103.96 -94.17 7.27
N VAL A 188 -103.08 -94.73 6.43
CA VAL A 188 -101.62 -94.85 6.72
C VAL A 188 -100.82 -93.65 6.19
N ASN A 189 -101.30 -92.96 5.14
CA ASN A 189 -100.62 -91.77 4.58
C ASN A 189 -100.68 -90.53 5.48
N GLU A 190 -101.71 -90.34 6.30
CA GLU A 190 -101.81 -89.16 7.17
C GLU A 190 -100.75 -89.17 8.29
N ASN A 191 -100.39 -90.34 8.84
CA ASN A 191 -99.34 -90.43 9.87
C ASN A 191 -97.90 -90.31 9.30
N LEU A 192 -97.66 -90.67 8.03
CA LEU A 192 -96.37 -90.43 7.35
C LEU A 192 -96.22 -88.98 6.85
N LYS A 193 -97.31 -88.28 6.52
CA LYS A 193 -97.30 -86.86 6.12
C LYS A 193 -96.86 -85.93 7.25
N HIS A 194 -97.21 -86.22 8.50
CA HIS A 194 -96.77 -85.40 9.64
C HIS A 194 -95.27 -85.57 9.94
N ARG A 195 -94.68 -86.76 9.73
CA ARG A 195 -93.23 -86.99 9.84
C ARG A 195 -92.46 -86.39 8.66
N GLY A 196 -92.99 -86.50 7.44
CA GLY A 196 -92.41 -85.86 6.24
C GLY A 196 -92.40 -84.33 6.33
N ARG A 197 -93.49 -83.71 6.79
CA ARG A 197 -93.55 -82.24 6.95
C ARG A 197 -92.58 -81.70 8.01
N ILE A 198 -92.33 -82.45 9.09
CA ILE A 198 -91.36 -82.05 10.13
C ILE A 198 -89.91 -82.17 9.63
N GLN A 199 -89.61 -83.19 8.82
CA GLN A 199 -88.30 -83.33 8.17
C GLN A 199 -88.08 -82.23 7.12
N GLU A 200 -89.09 -81.94 6.30
CA GLU A 200 -89.03 -80.90 5.26
C GLU A 200 -88.91 -79.49 5.85
N LEU A 201 -89.54 -79.22 7.00
CA LEU A 201 -89.35 -77.97 7.75
C LEU A 201 -87.96 -77.90 8.41
N SER A 202 -87.42 -79.02 8.91
CA SER A 202 -86.05 -79.06 9.47
C SER A 202 -84.98 -78.87 8.39
N ASP A 203 -85.20 -79.41 7.19
CA ASP A 203 -84.31 -79.23 6.04
C ASP A 203 -84.40 -77.79 5.50
N ARG A 204 -85.59 -77.17 5.50
CA ARG A 204 -85.76 -75.74 5.17
C ARG A 204 -85.12 -74.81 6.20
N ILE A 205 -85.18 -75.15 7.48
CA ILE A 205 -84.48 -74.39 8.55
C ILE A 205 -82.98 -74.54 8.37
N SER A 206 -82.47 -75.76 8.18
CA SER A 206 -81.04 -76.00 7.92
C SER A 206 -80.54 -75.32 6.64
N GLN A 207 -81.37 -75.23 5.61
CA GLN A 207 -81.07 -74.48 4.38
C GLN A 207 -81.04 -72.97 4.65
N ARG A 208 -81.96 -72.44 5.46
CA ARG A 208 -81.92 -71.04 5.88
C ARG A 208 -80.73 -70.73 6.76
N ASP A 209 -80.34 -71.62 7.67
CA ASP A 209 -79.16 -71.42 8.51
C ASP A 209 -77.88 -71.40 7.67
N ARG A 210 -77.79 -72.25 6.63
CA ARG A 210 -76.70 -72.18 5.64
C ARG A 210 -76.72 -70.86 4.85
N GLN A 211 -77.89 -70.40 4.40
CA GLN A 211 -78.02 -69.12 3.70
C GLN A 211 -77.67 -67.93 4.60
N ILE A 212 -78.04 -67.96 5.88
CA ILE A 212 -77.70 -66.93 6.87
C ILE A 212 -76.20 -66.94 7.14
N ALA A 213 -75.58 -68.11 7.30
CA ALA A 213 -74.13 -68.22 7.48
C ALA A 213 -73.36 -67.70 6.25
N GLU A 214 -73.85 -67.99 5.05
CA GLU A 214 -73.27 -67.48 3.80
C GLU A 214 -73.45 -65.97 3.66
N ARG A 215 -74.63 -65.45 4.01
CA ARG A 215 -74.88 -64.00 4.07
C ARG A 215 -73.97 -63.32 5.08
N ASN A 216 -73.77 -63.91 6.25
CA ASN A 216 -72.86 -63.35 7.26
C ASN A 216 -71.41 -63.33 6.75
N ARG A 217 -70.94 -64.39 6.08
CA ARG A 217 -69.63 -64.38 5.41
C ARG A 217 -69.51 -63.30 4.34
N THR A 218 -70.57 -63.02 3.57
CA THR A 218 -70.56 -61.90 2.62
C THR A 218 -70.54 -60.55 3.30
N VAL A 219 -71.25 -60.39 4.43
CA VAL A 219 -71.24 -59.16 5.22
C VAL A 219 -69.85 -58.94 5.85
N ASP A 220 -69.20 -59.98 6.37
CA ASP A 220 -67.85 -59.89 6.91
C ASP A 220 -66.84 -59.49 5.83
N ARG A 221 -66.92 -60.09 4.63
CA ARG A 221 -66.08 -59.69 3.48
C ARG A 221 -66.33 -58.23 3.06
N LEU A 222 -67.59 -57.79 3.02
CA LEU A 222 -67.92 -56.40 2.72
C LEU A 222 -67.44 -55.45 3.83
N GLY A 223 -67.49 -55.86 5.10
CA GLY A 223 -66.96 -55.13 6.24
C GLY A 223 -65.43 -54.99 6.18
N GLU A 224 -64.70 -56.06 5.84
CA GLU A 224 -63.26 -56.02 5.58
C GLU A 224 -62.91 -55.15 4.36
N GLN A 225 -63.71 -55.19 3.31
CA GLN A 225 -63.53 -54.29 2.17
C GLN A 225 -63.76 -52.83 2.59
N LEU A 226 -64.79 -52.54 3.39
CA LEU A 226 -65.06 -51.18 3.87
C LEU A 226 -63.93 -50.63 4.74
N THR A 227 -63.34 -51.46 5.61
CA THR A 227 -62.21 -51.05 6.45
C THR A 227 -60.94 -50.85 5.64
N LYS A 228 -60.70 -51.67 4.61
CA LYS A 228 -59.61 -51.47 3.64
C LYS A 228 -59.81 -50.18 2.85
N THR A 229 -61.01 -49.91 2.34
CA THR A 229 -61.34 -48.66 1.66
C THR A 229 -61.14 -47.45 2.58
N ALA A 230 -61.58 -47.52 3.83
CA ALA A 230 -61.37 -46.45 4.80
C ALA A 230 -59.87 -46.26 5.17
N ALA A 231 -59.06 -47.32 5.12
CA ALA A 231 -57.61 -47.21 5.29
C ALA A 231 -56.94 -46.54 4.08
N THR A 232 -57.32 -46.93 2.86
CA THR A 232 -56.83 -46.29 1.63
C THR A 232 -57.28 -44.83 1.51
N ASP A 233 -58.47 -44.49 2.01
CA ASP A 233 -58.97 -43.11 2.04
C ASP A 233 -58.13 -42.23 2.99
N ARG A 234 -57.71 -42.78 4.14
CA ARG A 234 -56.78 -42.06 5.06
C ARG A 234 -55.39 -41.90 4.44
N GLU A 235 -54.89 -42.93 3.76
CA GLU A 235 -53.60 -42.86 3.07
C GLU A 235 -53.62 -41.83 1.93
N THR A 236 -54.67 -41.84 1.11
CA THR A 236 -54.84 -40.83 0.03
C THR A 236 -54.99 -39.42 0.60
N GLN A 237 -55.69 -39.24 1.72
CA GLN A 237 -55.77 -37.94 2.39
C GLN A 237 -54.41 -37.47 2.96
N ASN A 238 -53.62 -38.38 3.53
CA ASN A 238 -52.28 -38.08 4.01
C ASN A 238 -51.34 -37.70 2.86
N ILE A 239 -51.38 -38.43 1.75
CA ILE A 239 -50.61 -38.11 0.54
C ILE A 239 -51.04 -36.75 -0.03
N ALA A 240 -52.35 -36.47 -0.08
CA ALA A 240 -52.85 -35.17 -0.52
C ALA A 240 -52.36 -34.02 0.36
N HIS A 241 -52.35 -34.18 1.69
CA HIS A 241 -51.79 -33.18 2.60
C HIS A 241 -50.28 -33.00 2.41
N GLN A 242 -49.52 -34.09 2.22
CA GLN A 242 -48.08 -34.01 1.95
C GLN A 242 -47.79 -33.28 0.63
N LEU A 243 -48.58 -33.53 -0.42
CA LEU A 243 -48.49 -32.82 -1.69
C LEU A 243 -48.79 -31.32 -1.53
N GLU A 244 -49.78 -30.96 -0.72
CA GLU A 244 -50.13 -29.56 -0.48
C GLU A 244 -49.00 -28.82 0.27
N CYS A 245 -48.40 -29.43 1.30
CA CYS A 245 -47.22 -28.89 1.97
C CYS A 245 -46.02 -28.76 1.01
N SER A 246 -45.83 -29.72 0.10
CA SER A 246 -44.77 -29.65 -0.91
C SER A 246 -45.01 -28.49 -1.87
N ARG A 247 -46.26 -28.25 -2.31
CA ARG A 247 -46.64 -27.12 -3.17
C ARG A 247 -46.47 -25.77 -2.49
N GLU A 248 -46.75 -25.67 -1.19
CA GLU A 248 -46.47 -24.46 -0.41
C GLU A 248 -44.98 -24.15 -0.34
N ASN A 249 -44.15 -25.18 -0.11
CA ASN A 249 -42.70 -25.04 -0.14
C ASN A 249 -42.18 -24.64 -1.52
N GLU A 250 -42.73 -25.24 -2.59
CA GLU A 250 -42.41 -24.90 -3.98
C GLU A 250 -42.75 -23.43 -4.27
N ARG A 251 -43.96 -22.96 -3.94
CA ARG A 251 -44.35 -21.55 -4.07
C ARG A 251 -43.42 -20.62 -3.27
N GLY A 252 -43.00 -21.04 -2.08
CA GLY A 252 -42.04 -20.30 -1.25
C GLY A 252 -40.66 -20.18 -1.91
N LEU A 253 -40.16 -21.26 -2.51
CA LEU A 253 -38.91 -21.29 -3.26
C LEU A 253 -39.00 -20.45 -4.54
N GLU A 254 -40.09 -20.56 -5.29
CA GLU A 254 -40.34 -19.73 -6.47
C GLU A 254 -40.30 -18.25 -6.11
N SER A 255 -40.98 -17.84 -5.04
CA SER A 255 -40.99 -16.44 -4.60
C SER A 255 -39.59 -15.94 -4.21
N ARG A 256 -38.77 -16.80 -3.58
CA ARG A 256 -37.35 -16.49 -3.28
C ARG A 256 -36.51 -16.36 -4.55
N VAL A 257 -36.72 -17.24 -5.53
CA VAL A 257 -36.02 -17.20 -6.82
C VAL A 257 -36.39 -15.91 -7.58
N HIS A 258 -37.66 -15.52 -7.61
CA HIS A 258 -38.09 -14.26 -8.22
C HIS A 258 -37.44 -13.05 -7.53
N LYS A 259 -37.39 -13.05 -6.19
CA LYS A 259 -36.75 -11.97 -5.44
C LYS A 259 -35.25 -11.87 -5.74
N LEU A 260 -34.53 -12.99 -5.72
CA LEU A 260 -33.10 -13.03 -6.06
C LEU A 260 -32.84 -12.61 -7.52
N THR A 261 -33.72 -12.99 -8.44
CA THR A 261 -33.62 -12.60 -9.86
C THR A 261 -33.80 -11.09 -10.03
N SER A 262 -34.77 -10.50 -9.31
CA SER A 262 -34.98 -9.06 -9.27
C SER A 262 -33.77 -8.31 -8.68
N ASP A 263 -33.27 -8.77 -7.53
CA ASP A 263 -32.11 -8.16 -6.87
C ASP A 263 -30.84 -8.27 -7.74
N LEU A 264 -30.69 -9.37 -8.50
CA LEU A 264 -29.60 -9.55 -9.46
C LEU A 264 -29.71 -8.57 -10.65
N MET A 265 -30.92 -8.35 -11.19
CA MET A 265 -31.13 -7.37 -12.25
C MET A 265 -30.79 -5.94 -11.76
N ASP A 266 -31.23 -5.58 -10.56
CA ASP A 266 -30.90 -4.28 -9.94
C ASP A 266 -29.40 -4.11 -9.69
N ALA A 267 -28.70 -5.18 -9.31
CA ALA A 267 -27.24 -5.17 -9.16
C ALA A 267 -26.55 -5.00 -10.51
N GLN A 268 -27.00 -5.69 -11.56
CA GLN A 268 -26.44 -5.55 -12.91
C GLN A 268 -26.62 -4.13 -13.46
N VAL A 269 -27.78 -3.50 -13.25
CA VAL A 269 -28.02 -2.11 -13.66
C VAL A 269 -27.07 -1.16 -12.92
N ARG A 270 -26.88 -1.36 -11.60
CA ARG A 270 -25.93 -0.57 -10.81
C ARG A 270 -24.48 -0.72 -11.27
N ILE A 271 -24.05 -1.95 -11.60
CA ILE A 271 -22.71 -2.20 -12.13
C ILE A 271 -22.51 -1.46 -13.46
N ARG A 272 -23.45 -1.59 -14.41
CA ARG A 272 -23.37 -0.89 -15.71
C ARG A 272 -23.32 0.63 -15.55
N GLU A 273 -24.06 1.18 -14.60
CA GLU A 273 -24.04 2.61 -14.30
C GLU A 273 -22.70 3.07 -13.70
N LEU A 274 -22.11 2.28 -12.80
CA LEU A 274 -20.77 2.55 -12.26
C LEU A 274 -19.69 2.43 -13.35
N GLU A 275 -19.77 1.44 -14.24
CA GLU A 275 -18.88 1.30 -15.40
C GLU A 275 -18.96 2.53 -16.33
N ARG A 276 -20.18 3.03 -16.57
CA ARG A 276 -20.42 4.25 -17.35
C ARG A 276 -19.81 5.48 -16.69
N GLN A 277 -20.00 5.65 -15.38
CA GLN A 277 -19.42 6.77 -14.61
C GLN A 277 -17.90 6.72 -14.59
N LEU A 278 -17.31 5.55 -14.38
CA LEU A 278 -15.86 5.36 -14.45
C LEU A 278 -15.32 5.70 -15.85
N SER A 279 -15.98 5.23 -16.91
CA SER A 279 -15.59 5.53 -18.30
C SER A 279 -15.69 7.01 -18.64
N GLN A 280 -16.67 7.73 -18.08
CA GLN A 280 -16.78 9.18 -18.25
C GLN A 280 -15.68 9.92 -17.49
N ALA A 281 -15.43 9.55 -16.24
CA ALA A 281 -14.38 10.17 -15.43
C ALA A 281 -12.98 9.97 -16.04
N THR A 282 -12.67 8.78 -16.55
CA THR A 282 -11.40 8.54 -17.25
C THR A 282 -11.29 9.37 -18.52
N HIS A 283 -12.37 9.46 -19.30
CA HIS A 283 -12.33 10.22 -20.55
C HIS A 283 -12.25 11.74 -20.31
N GLU A 284 -12.90 12.26 -19.27
CA GLU A 284 -12.73 13.65 -18.83
C GLU A 284 -11.31 13.94 -18.34
N GLN A 285 -10.71 13.02 -17.57
CA GLN A 285 -9.34 13.13 -17.13
C GLN A 285 -8.35 13.13 -18.30
N GLU A 286 -8.53 12.24 -19.28
CA GLU A 286 -7.73 12.20 -20.51
C GLU A 286 -7.87 13.51 -21.30
N ARG A 287 -9.09 14.01 -21.51
CA ARG A 287 -9.30 15.30 -22.19
C ARG A 287 -8.64 16.45 -21.47
N ALA A 288 -8.73 16.51 -20.14
CA ALA A 288 -8.08 17.55 -19.34
C ALA A 288 -6.55 17.48 -19.43
N LEU A 289 -5.98 16.27 -19.46
CA LEU A 289 -4.55 16.05 -19.67
C LEU A 289 -4.12 16.47 -21.07
N CYS A 290 -4.88 16.10 -22.12
CA CYS A 290 -4.63 16.53 -23.49
C CYS A 290 -4.65 18.05 -23.62
N ALA A 291 -5.71 18.71 -23.12
CA ALA A 291 -5.82 20.17 -23.15
C ALA A 291 -4.64 20.86 -22.42
N ARG A 292 -4.20 20.31 -21.28
CA ARG A 292 -3.04 20.82 -20.54
C ARG A 292 -1.73 20.63 -21.32
N LEU A 293 -1.56 19.50 -22.00
CA LEU A 293 -0.39 19.25 -22.85
C LEU A 293 -0.38 20.14 -24.09
N GLU A 294 -1.54 20.37 -24.71
CA GLU A 294 -1.72 21.30 -25.83
C GLU A 294 -1.39 22.74 -25.42
N CYS A 295 -1.87 23.21 -24.26
CA CYS A 295 -1.49 24.52 -23.71
C CYS A 295 0.02 24.63 -23.44
N ARG A 296 0.64 23.58 -22.91
CA ARG A 296 2.11 23.58 -22.70
C ARG A 296 2.87 23.58 -24.02
N LEU A 297 2.39 22.85 -25.02
CA LEU A 297 3.00 22.83 -26.36
C LEU A 297 2.88 24.21 -27.02
N SER A 298 1.73 24.88 -26.92
CA SER A 298 1.55 26.22 -27.47
C SER A 298 2.40 27.27 -26.74
N GLU A 299 2.53 27.18 -25.41
CA GLU A 299 3.44 28.03 -24.64
C GLU A 299 4.91 27.82 -25.03
N VAL A 300 5.35 26.57 -25.16
CA VAL A 300 6.73 26.25 -25.58
C VAL A 300 6.99 26.71 -27.02
N SER A 301 6.02 26.53 -27.93
CA SER A 301 6.12 27.02 -29.30
C SER A 301 6.23 28.55 -29.34
N SER A 302 5.40 29.25 -28.58
CA SER A 302 5.45 30.72 -28.48
C SER A 302 6.77 31.23 -27.90
N ARG A 303 7.29 30.56 -26.86
CA ARG A 303 8.62 30.86 -26.31
C ARG A 303 9.72 30.62 -27.33
N TRP A 304 9.64 29.54 -28.09
CA TRP A 304 10.60 29.23 -29.15
C TRP A 304 10.59 30.30 -30.25
N ASP A 305 9.41 30.73 -30.70
CA ASP A 305 9.28 31.79 -31.71
C ASP A 305 9.83 33.13 -31.19
N SER A 306 9.60 33.47 -29.93
CA SER A 306 10.18 34.65 -29.27
C SER A 306 11.71 34.58 -29.21
N VAL A 307 12.28 33.43 -28.81
CA VAL A 307 13.74 33.22 -28.80
C VAL A 307 14.31 33.30 -30.21
N LYS A 308 13.63 32.74 -31.20
CA LYS A 308 14.03 32.81 -32.60
C LYS A 308 14.03 34.26 -33.12
N SER A 309 13.02 35.06 -32.77
CA SER A 309 12.95 36.47 -33.13
C SER A 309 14.07 37.29 -32.49
N THR A 310 14.27 37.12 -31.17
CA THR A 310 15.33 37.86 -30.45
C THR A 310 16.72 37.47 -30.94
N LYS A 311 16.95 36.20 -31.29
CA LYS A 311 18.18 35.76 -31.95
C LYS A 311 18.41 36.48 -33.28
N LEU A 312 17.39 36.56 -34.14
CA LEU A 312 17.49 37.27 -35.42
C LEU A 312 17.81 38.76 -35.22
N ASP A 313 17.18 39.40 -34.24
CA ASP A 313 17.45 40.80 -33.90
C ASP A 313 18.90 41.01 -33.40
N MET A 314 19.41 40.09 -32.57
CA MET A 314 20.81 40.09 -32.12
C MET A 314 21.78 39.89 -33.28
N GLU A 315 21.50 38.96 -34.21
CA GLU A 315 22.31 38.74 -35.41
C GLU A 315 22.38 40.00 -36.28
N GLN A 316 21.24 40.68 -36.51
CA GLN A 316 21.22 41.95 -37.22
C GLN A 316 22.02 43.04 -36.50
N GLN A 317 21.97 43.08 -35.17
CA GLN A 317 22.71 44.05 -34.37
C GLN A 317 24.23 43.79 -34.41
N ILE A 318 24.64 42.52 -34.39
CA ILE A 318 26.04 42.13 -34.60
C ILE A 318 26.49 42.59 -35.99
N GLU A 319 25.72 42.32 -37.03
CA GLU A 319 26.08 42.72 -38.39
C GLU A 319 26.21 44.25 -38.55
N ARG A 320 25.35 45.03 -37.87
CA ARG A 320 25.49 46.51 -37.82
C ARG A 320 26.79 46.93 -37.15
N THR A 321 27.09 46.38 -35.97
CA THR A 321 28.30 46.74 -35.23
C THR A 321 29.58 46.27 -35.93
N GLU A 322 29.54 45.15 -36.66
CA GLU A 322 30.63 44.68 -37.51
C GLU A 322 30.89 45.63 -38.69
N ARG A 323 29.84 46.10 -39.37
CA ARG A 323 29.96 47.11 -40.44
C ARG A 323 30.52 48.43 -39.91
N GLU A 324 30.06 48.90 -38.75
CA GLU A 324 30.59 50.09 -38.09
C GLU A 324 32.07 49.93 -37.73
N ASN A 325 32.46 48.79 -37.16
CA ASN A 325 33.85 48.47 -36.87
C ASN A 325 34.72 48.43 -38.13
N HIS A 326 34.20 47.88 -39.23
CA HIS A 326 34.91 47.88 -40.51
C HIS A 326 35.15 49.31 -41.00
N ASN A 327 34.12 50.16 -40.97
CA ASN A 327 34.22 51.57 -41.35
C ASN A 327 35.22 52.34 -40.47
N LEU A 328 35.23 52.09 -39.17
CA LEU A 328 36.19 52.70 -38.24
C LEU A 328 37.62 52.24 -38.53
N ARG A 329 37.84 50.95 -38.83
CA ARG A 329 39.16 50.45 -39.25
C ARG A 329 39.62 51.08 -40.55
N ASP A 330 38.71 51.32 -41.50
CA ASP A 330 39.03 52.03 -42.75
C ASP A 330 39.39 53.50 -42.52
N GLN A 331 38.67 54.18 -41.63
CA GLN A 331 39.00 55.56 -41.24
C GLN A 331 40.37 55.63 -40.56
N ILE A 332 40.66 54.71 -39.64
CA ILE A 332 41.97 54.62 -38.98
C ILE A 332 43.06 54.43 -40.05
N ARG A 333 42.92 53.48 -40.98
CA ARG A 333 43.89 53.26 -42.06
C ARG A 333 44.11 54.51 -42.93
N LYS A 334 43.04 55.25 -43.25
CA LYS A 334 43.15 56.50 -44.00
C LYS A 334 43.94 57.56 -43.22
N LEU A 335 43.59 57.78 -41.96
CA LEU A 335 44.28 58.74 -41.10
C LEU A 335 45.75 58.36 -40.88
N GLU A 336 46.06 57.08 -40.70
CA GLU A 336 47.44 56.58 -40.64
C GLU A 336 48.22 56.90 -41.92
N SER A 337 47.61 56.71 -43.09
CA SER A 337 48.23 57.05 -44.39
C SER A 337 48.43 58.56 -44.57
N GLU A 338 47.46 59.38 -44.15
CA GLU A 338 47.55 60.84 -44.19
C GLU A 338 48.65 61.36 -43.25
N MET A 339 48.77 60.79 -42.05
CA MET A 339 49.86 61.10 -41.13
C MET A 339 51.23 60.72 -41.70
N ALA A 340 51.36 59.55 -42.30
CA ALA A 340 52.59 59.11 -42.95
C ALA A 340 52.98 60.06 -44.10
N ASN A 341 52.02 60.46 -44.94
CA ASN A 341 52.25 61.43 -46.01
C ASN A 341 52.64 62.81 -45.46
N SER A 342 51.99 63.27 -44.39
CA SER A 342 52.32 64.53 -43.72
C SER A 342 53.74 64.53 -43.11
N LEU A 343 54.19 63.39 -42.59
CA LEU A 343 55.59 63.22 -42.15
C LEU A 343 56.56 63.37 -43.32
N ILE A 344 56.31 62.69 -44.44
CA ILE A 344 57.16 62.77 -45.65
C ILE A 344 57.23 64.23 -46.15
N ILE A 345 56.09 64.91 -46.28
CA ILE A 345 56.04 66.31 -46.74
C ILE A 345 56.83 67.23 -45.81
N ARG A 346 56.73 67.04 -44.48
CA ARG A 346 57.50 67.84 -43.52
C ARG A 346 59.00 67.60 -43.64
N ASP A 347 59.42 66.36 -43.85
CA ASP A 347 60.84 66.03 -44.04
C ASP A 347 61.39 66.63 -45.34
N GLU A 348 60.62 66.59 -46.43
CA GLU A 348 60.96 67.26 -47.70
C GLU A 348 61.09 68.78 -47.52
N GLN A 349 60.11 69.42 -46.88
CA GLN A 349 60.15 70.86 -46.58
C GLN A 349 61.34 71.24 -45.69
N ARG A 350 61.70 70.38 -44.73
CA ARG A 350 62.87 70.58 -43.88
C ARG A 350 64.16 70.52 -44.69
N ALA A 351 64.28 69.54 -45.58
CA ALA A 351 65.43 69.40 -46.47
C ALA A 351 65.57 70.62 -47.40
N ASP A 352 64.47 71.13 -47.96
CA ASP A 352 64.49 72.32 -48.81
C ASP A 352 64.84 73.59 -48.03
N ARG A 353 64.27 73.78 -46.83
CA ARG A 353 64.63 74.88 -45.94
C ARG A 353 66.15 74.88 -45.64
N ASP A 354 66.72 73.71 -45.35
CA ASP A 354 68.15 73.60 -45.07
C ASP A 354 69.01 73.90 -46.32
N ARG A 355 68.54 73.53 -47.53
CA ARG A 355 69.17 73.94 -48.81
C ARG A 355 69.12 75.46 -49.01
N PHE A 356 67.97 76.10 -48.77
CA PHE A 356 67.84 77.56 -48.90
C PHE A 356 68.72 78.30 -47.90
N PHE A 357 68.76 77.83 -46.65
CA PHE A 357 69.64 78.39 -45.63
C PHE A 357 71.11 78.32 -46.04
N PHE A 358 71.53 77.20 -46.64
CA PHE A 358 72.88 77.06 -47.19
C PHE A 358 73.19 78.06 -48.31
N TYR A 359 72.24 78.32 -49.22
CA TYR A 359 72.40 79.35 -50.24
C TYR A 359 72.46 80.77 -49.67
N LEU A 360 71.65 81.07 -48.65
CA LEU A 360 71.69 82.35 -47.94
C LEU A 360 73.05 82.58 -47.27
N CYS A 361 73.63 81.55 -46.64
CA CYS A 361 74.98 81.61 -46.09
C CYS A 361 76.04 81.93 -47.16
N LYS A 362 75.93 81.34 -48.35
CA LYS A 362 76.81 81.66 -49.49
C LYS A 362 76.64 83.09 -49.99
N LEU A 363 75.42 83.61 -49.98
CA LEU A 363 75.15 84.99 -50.39
C LEU A 363 75.65 85.99 -49.36
N ALA A 364 75.51 85.68 -48.07
CA ALA A 364 76.04 86.47 -46.96
C ALA A 364 77.55 86.68 -47.06
N THR A 365 78.30 85.64 -47.42
CA THR A 365 79.74 85.75 -47.67
C THR A 365 80.06 86.68 -48.84
N LYS A 366 79.27 86.66 -49.92
CA LYS A 366 79.42 87.61 -51.03
C LYS A 366 79.07 89.06 -50.64
N ALA A 367 78.10 89.23 -49.74
CA ALA A 367 77.74 90.52 -49.15
C ALA A 367 78.73 91.02 -48.06
N ARG A 368 79.82 90.29 -47.82
CA ARG A 368 80.84 90.55 -46.78
C ARG A 368 80.29 90.53 -45.34
N ILE A 369 79.27 89.71 -45.10
CA ILE A 369 78.82 89.37 -43.74
C ILE A 369 79.71 88.21 -43.27
N ASP A 370 80.20 88.28 -42.02
CA ASP A 370 81.08 87.26 -41.47
C ASP A 370 80.38 85.89 -41.45
N GLN A 371 81.08 84.85 -41.94
CA GLN A 371 80.51 83.51 -42.10
C GLN A 371 80.12 82.87 -40.76
N LYS A 372 80.86 83.13 -39.68
CA LYS A 372 80.54 82.58 -38.34
C LYS A 372 79.30 83.24 -37.75
N VAL A 373 79.12 84.54 -38.03
CA VAL A 373 77.91 85.27 -37.67
C VAL A 373 76.72 84.75 -38.48
N ALA A 374 76.85 84.68 -39.80
CA ALA A 374 75.80 84.21 -40.71
C ALA A 374 75.29 82.80 -40.37
N SER A 375 76.19 81.86 -40.05
CA SER A 375 75.81 80.47 -39.71
C SER A 375 75.07 80.30 -38.38
N ARG A 376 75.09 81.33 -37.52
CA ARG A 376 74.41 81.33 -36.22
C ARG A 376 73.07 82.06 -36.24
N MET A 377 72.76 82.74 -37.34
CA MET A 377 71.50 83.44 -37.52
C MET A 377 70.41 82.47 -37.94
N GLU A 378 69.17 82.75 -37.53
CA GLU A 378 68.02 82.04 -38.09
C GLU A 378 67.82 82.41 -39.57
N MET A 379 67.10 81.57 -40.33
CA MET A 379 66.96 81.77 -41.79
C MET A 379 66.39 83.15 -42.15
N ASP A 380 65.35 83.58 -41.44
CA ASP A 380 64.70 84.87 -41.68
C ASP A 380 65.62 86.05 -41.30
N GLU A 381 66.35 85.91 -40.20
CA GLU A 381 67.33 86.91 -39.75
C GLU A 381 68.46 87.06 -40.78
N LEU A 382 68.97 85.94 -41.29
CA LEU A 382 70.03 85.91 -42.28
C LEU A 382 69.55 86.51 -43.61
N GLN A 383 68.33 86.18 -44.04
CA GLN A 383 67.72 86.75 -45.23
C GLN A 383 67.63 88.28 -45.14
N GLU A 384 67.12 88.81 -44.02
CA GLU A 384 66.96 90.25 -43.82
C GLU A 384 68.31 90.98 -43.72
N ALA A 385 69.31 90.38 -43.06
CA ALA A 385 70.65 90.94 -42.97
C ALA A 385 71.35 91.00 -44.32
N VAL A 386 71.24 89.93 -45.13
CA VAL A 386 71.76 89.90 -46.50
C VAL A 386 71.06 90.93 -47.37
N TYR A 387 69.72 91.02 -47.31
CA TYR A 387 68.94 91.99 -48.08
C TYR A 387 69.33 93.43 -47.74
N THR A 388 69.41 93.76 -46.44
CA THR A 388 69.81 95.09 -45.97
C THR A 388 71.22 95.44 -46.43
N ARG A 389 72.17 94.51 -46.30
CA ARG A 389 73.56 94.72 -46.69
C ARG A 389 73.71 94.91 -48.20
N MET A 390 72.99 94.12 -49.00
CA MET A 390 72.95 94.28 -50.45
C MET A 390 72.34 95.62 -50.86
N GLY A 391 71.27 96.06 -50.18
CA GLY A 391 70.69 97.39 -50.34
C GLY A 391 71.71 98.50 -50.11
N GLN A 392 72.43 98.46 -48.98
CA GLN A 392 73.49 99.43 -48.64
C GLN A 392 74.65 99.47 -49.65
N ILE A 393 75.01 98.31 -50.21
CA ILE A 393 76.05 98.21 -51.24
C ILE A 393 75.56 98.81 -52.55
N ALA A 394 74.31 98.53 -52.95
CA ALA A 394 73.74 99.00 -54.21
C ALA A 394 73.40 100.51 -54.21
N SER A 395 73.02 101.06 -53.04
CA SER A 395 72.59 102.46 -52.89
C SER A 395 73.73 103.45 -52.66
N GLY A 396 74.97 102.99 -52.43
CA GLY A 396 76.10 103.86 -52.06
C GLY A 396 75.92 104.55 -50.71
N GLU A 397 74.98 104.10 -49.88
CA GLU A 397 74.57 104.76 -48.63
C GLU A 397 75.67 104.78 -47.55
N PHE A 398 76.73 103.97 -47.68
CA PHE A 398 77.87 104.03 -46.77
C PHE A 398 78.56 105.41 -46.80
N THR A 399 78.48 106.13 -47.92
CA THR A 399 79.01 107.50 -48.09
C THR A 399 78.02 108.62 -47.75
N LEU A 400 76.76 108.30 -47.44
CA LEU A 400 75.69 109.29 -47.18
C LEU A 400 75.31 109.41 -45.69
N LEU A 401 76.04 108.72 -44.80
CA LEU A 401 75.80 108.74 -43.34
C LEU A 401 76.14 110.08 -42.65
N THR A 402 76.76 111.03 -43.36
CA THR A 402 77.18 112.35 -42.85
C THR A 402 76.16 113.47 -43.06
N ASP A 403 75.05 113.22 -43.76
CA ASP A 403 74.05 114.27 -44.05
C ASP A 403 72.96 114.33 -42.95
N VAL A 404 73.03 115.39 -42.14
CA VAL A 404 72.20 115.61 -40.95
C VAL A 404 70.72 115.81 -41.31
N GLN A 405 70.41 116.36 -42.49
CA GLN A 405 69.04 116.61 -42.94
C GLN A 405 68.36 115.31 -43.42
N ALA A 406 69.09 114.47 -44.15
CA ALA A 406 68.64 113.12 -44.52
C ALA A 406 68.44 112.23 -43.29
N ASN A 407 69.23 112.43 -42.23
CA ASN A 407 69.06 111.77 -40.94
C ASN A 407 67.79 112.23 -40.19
N ALA A 408 67.39 113.51 -40.29
CA ALA A 408 66.17 114.03 -39.68
C ALA A 408 64.90 113.48 -40.36
N ASP A 409 64.87 113.43 -41.70
CA ASP A 409 63.78 112.82 -42.46
C ASP A 409 63.72 111.30 -42.23
N ARG A 410 64.87 110.62 -42.13
CA ARG A 410 64.96 109.22 -41.71
C ARG A 410 64.46 109.02 -40.27
N LEU A 411 64.77 109.90 -39.33
CA LEU A 411 64.28 109.87 -37.95
C LEU A 411 62.75 110.01 -37.91
N SER A 412 62.18 110.92 -38.70
CA SER A 412 60.72 111.09 -38.78
C SER A 412 60.03 109.87 -39.44
N GLY A 413 60.65 109.29 -40.47
CA GLY A 413 60.21 108.06 -41.12
C GLY A 413 60.32 106.83 -40.21
N LEU A 414 61.40 106.73 -39.44
CA LEU A 414 61.62 105.76 -38.37
C LEU A 414 60.55 105.91 -37.30
N ASN A 415 60.23 107.13 -36.88
CA ASN A 415 59.21 107.36 -35.85
C ASN A 415 57.81 106.94 -36.33
N ARG A 416 57.47 107.22 -37.60
CA ARG A 416 56.23 106.69 -38.23
C ARG A 416 56.24 105.16 -38.34
N ARG A 417 57.41 104.55 -38.55
CA ARG A 417 57.57 103.09 -38.61
C ARG A 417 57.46 102.45 -37.23
N VAL A 418 58.06 103.05 -36.19
CA VAL A 418 57.92 102.65 -34.80
C VAL A 418 56.44 102.67 -34.39
N LYS A 419 55.72 103.74 -34.72
CA LYS A 419 54.28 103.83 -34.42
C LYS A 419 53.47 102.73 -35.11
N ARG A 420 53.69 102.47 -36.41
CA ARG A 420 53.04 101.35 -37.12
C ARG A 420 53.39 99.99 -36.53
N LEU A 421 54.63 99.79 -36.09
CA LEU A 421 55.06 98.53 -35.46
C LEU A 421 54.45 98.37 -34.06
N GLN A 422 54.27 99.46 -33.31
CA GLN A 422 53.53 99.45 -32.04
C GLN A 422 52.05 99.10 -32.24
N ASP A 423 51.40 99.69 -33.24
CA ASP A 423 50.02 99.36 -33.58
C ASP A 423 49.87 97.91 -34.05
N GLN A 424 50.85 97.40 -34.83
CA GLN A 424 50.91 96.00 -35.23
C GLN A 424 51.15 95.07 -34.04
N LEU A 425 52.02 95.45 -33.09
CA LEU A 425 52.27 94.69 -31.87
C LEU A 425 51.01 94.61 -31.02
N ALA A 426 50.33 95.74 -30.78
CA ALA A 426 49.07 95.78 -30.05
C ALA A 426 47.99 94.92 -30.74
N SER A 427 47.91 94.96 -32.08
CA SER A 427 47.01 94.09 -32.85
C SER A 427 47.36 92.60 -32.68
N LYS A 428 48.65 92.25 -32.67
CA LYS A 428 49.13 90.87 -32.45
C LYS A 428 48.91 90.41 -31.02
N GLU A 429 49.02 91.30 -30.02
CA GLU A 429 48.69 91.01 -28.62
C GLU A 429 47.21 90.68 -28.44
N ILE A 430 46.32 91.42 -29.09
CA ILE A 430 44.88 91.10 -29.11
C ILE A 430 44.62 89.75 -29.80
N GLN A 431 45.28 89.49 -30.94
CA GLN A 431 45.17 88.19 -31.61
C GLN A 431 45.65 87.05 -30.70
N LEU A 432 46.80 87.21 -30.02
CA LEU A 432 47.30 86.22 -29.06
C LEU A 432 46.35 86.03 -27.89
N GLY A 433 45.70 87.09 -27.41
CA GLY A 433 44.61 87.00 -26.44
C GLY A 433 43.49 86.10 -26.93
N LEU A 434 42.96 86.36 -28.14
CA LEU A 434 41.93 85.53 -28.77
C LEU A 434 42.37 84.08 -28.97
N TRP A 435 43.62 83.83 -29.35
CA TRP A 435 44.15 82.47 -29.50
C TRP A 435 44.29 81.74 -28.16
N ARG A 436 44.68 82.44 -27.09
CA ARG A 436 44.71 81.87 -25.73
C ARG A 436 43.31 81.54 -25.24
N ASP A 437 42.34 82.43 -25.44
CA ASP A 437 40.93 82.17 -25.10
C ASP A 437 40.38 80.99 -25.91
N LYS A 438 40.73 80.90 -27.20
CA LYS A 438 40.39 79.76 -28.05
C LYS A 438 41.05 78.45 -27.58
N ALA A 439 42.31 78.49 -27.15
CA ALA A 439 42.98 77.32 -26.58
C ALA A 439 42.32 76.88 -25.26
N ALA A 440 42.02 77.83 -24.36
CA ALA A 440 41.35 77.56 -23.09
C ALA A 440 39.95 76.96 -23.30
N THR A 441 39.19 77.44 -24.29
CA THR A 441 37.88 76.87 -24.62
C THR A 441 37.99 75.47 -25.21
N LEU A 442 39.00 75.18 -26.04
CA LEU A 442 39.24 73.83 -26.56
C LEU A 442 39.70 72.85 -25.46
N GLU A 443 40.53 73.30 -24.52
CA GLU A 443 40.94 72.51 -23.35
C GLU A 443 39.74 72.20 -22.45
N ALA A 444 38.86 73.19 -22.19
CA ALA A 444 37.62 72.97 -21.45
C ALA A 444 36.71 71.96 -22.16
N GLN A 445 36.60 72.03 -23.49
CA GLN A 445 35.84 71.04 -24.27
C GLN A 445 36.47 69.64 -24.17
N LEU A 446 37.79 69.51 -24.29
CA LEU A 446 38.50 68.22 -24.17
C LEU A 446 38.28 67.58 -22.79
N ASN A 447 38.34 68.38 -21.73
CA ASN A 447 38.09 67.94 -20.37
C ASN A 447 36.64 67.47 -20.20
N GLU A 448 35.67 68.20 -20.75
CA GLU A 448 34.26 67.78 -20.71
C GLU A 448 34.03 66.48 -21.50
N TRP A 449 34.62 66.33 -22.70
CA TRP A 449 34.58 65.08 -23.46
C TRP A 449 35.21 63.90 -22.71
N SER A 450 36.32 64.13 -22.02
CA SER A 450 36.97 63.11 -21.19
C SER A 450 36.07 62.69 -20.03
N ARG A 451 35.42 63.65 -19.36
CA ARG A 451 34.45 63.39 -18.29
C ARG A 451 33.21 62.64 -18.80
N ILE A 452 32.70 62.99 -19.98
CA ILE A 452 31.59 62.28 -20.63
C ILE A 452 31.99 60.84 -20.93
N ARG A 453 33.20 60.61 -21.46
CA ARG A 453 33.71 59.25 -21.73
C ARG A 453 33.84 58.43 -20.46
N GLU A 454 34.43 59.00 -19.40
CA GLU A 454 34.58 58.33 -18.11
C GLU A 454 33.22 57.98 -17.49
N ASN A 455 32.25 58.89 -17.55
CA ASN A 455 30.88 58.62 -17.12
C ASN A 455 30.23 57.49 -17.92
N ALA A 456 30.41 57.48 -19.25
CA ALA A 456 29.87 56.42 -20.12
C ALA A 456 30.52 55.05 -19.85
N GLU A 457 31.83 55.00 -19.59
CA GLU A 457 32.52 53.78 -19.15
C GLU A 457 32.02 53.32 -17.78
N GLN A 458 31.82 54.24 -16.85
CA GLN A 458 31.28 53.93 -15.53
C GLN A 458 29.83 53.40 -15.60
N GLU A 459 29.00 53.96 -16.47
CA GLU A 459 27.65 53.44 -16.74
C GLU A 459 27.68 52.05 -17.38
N ARG A 460 28.60 51.78 -18.31
CA ARG A 460 28.81 50.44 -18.87
C ARG A 460 29.19 49.43 -17.80
N THR A 461 30.17 49.74 -16.94
CA THR A 461 30.55 48.81 -15.85
C THR A 461 29.43 48.63 -14.83
N ASN A 462 28.61 49.66 -14.58
CA ASN A 462 27.41 49.56 -13.74
C ASN A 462 26.37 48.63 -14.36
N ALA A 463 26.11 48.75 -15.67
CA ALA A 463 25.18 47.90 -16.41
C ALA A 463 25.66 46.44 -16.45
N GLU A 464 26.96 46.20 -16.69
CA GLU A 464 27.55 44.86 -16.64
C GLU A 464 27.41 44.23 -15.24
N ARG A 465 27.66 45.01 -14.17
CA ARG A 465 27.44 44.57 -12.80
C ARG A 465 25.97 44.26 -12.51
N ALA A 466 25.04 45.01 -13.09
CA ALA A 466 23.60 44.73 -12.97
C ALA A 466 23.22 43.41 -13.67
N ILE A 467 23.66 43.20 -14.91
CA ILE A 467 23.44 41.95 -15.66
C ILE A 467 24.04 40.75 -14.92
N ALA A 468 25.25 40.90 -14.35
CA ALA A 468 25.88 39.82 -13.58
C ALA A 468 25.09 39.47 -12.30
N ARG A 469 24.45 40.44 -11.65
CA ARG A 469 23.57 40.20 -10.49
C ARG A 469 22.27 39.53 -10.92
N GLU A 470 21.68 39.98 -12.03
CA GLU A 470 20.47 39.38 -12.60
C GLU A 470 20.70 37.90 -12.93
N ARG A 471 21.79 37.56 -13.63
CA ARG A 471 22.17 36.17 -13.92
C ARG A 471 22.35 35.32 -12.67
N LYS A 472 22.89 35.88 -11.57
CA LYS A 472 23.00 35.18 -10.30
C LYS A 472 21.62 34.89 -9.70
N THR A 473 20.73 35.87 -9.71
CA THR A 473 19.36 35.68 -9.21
C THR A 473 18.54 34.73 -10.08
N GLU A 474 18.74 34.73 -11.40
CA GLU A 474 18.13 33.76 -12.32
C GLU A 474 18.63 32.34 -12.03
N ALA A 475 19.93 32.16 -11.81
CA ALA A 475 20.50 30.86 -11.45
C ALA A 475 20.00 30.35 -10.09
N GLU A 476 19.82 31.23 -9.10
CA GLU A 476 19.20 30.90 -7.81
C GLU A 476 17.72 30.52 -7.98
N ASN A 477 16.96 31.28 -8.76
CA ASN A 477 15.58 30.96 -9.08
C ASN A 477 15.44 29.61 -9.81
N ALA A 478 16.32 29.31 -10.76
CA ALA A 478 16.36 28.01 -11.43
C ALA A 478 16.58 26.87 -10.43
N ARG A 479 17.56 27.02 -9.51
CA ARG A 479 17.80 26.04 -8.44
C ARG A 479 16.59 25.86 -7.52
N LEU A 480 15.92 26.95 -7.16
CA LEU A 480 14.70 26.88 -6.33
C LEU A 480 13.53 26.22 -7.08
N CYS A 481 13.39 26.44 -8.39
CA CYS A 481 12.40 25.75 -9.23
C CYS A 481 12.68 24.25 -9.32
N ASP A 482 13.94 23.85 -9.48
CA ASP A 482 14.35 22.45 -9.49
C ASP A 482 14.05 21.78 -8.14
N GLU A 483 14.37 22.45 -7.03
CA GLU A 483 14.06 21.97 -5.68
C GLU A 483 12.55 21.87 -5.42
N LEU A 484 11.76 22.84 -5.88
CA LEU A 484 10.29 22.77 -5.81
C LEU A 484 9.73 21.58 -6.60
N THR A 485 10.32 21.30 -7.75
CA THR A 485 9.91 20.17 -8.60
C THR A 485 10.26 18.84 -7.94
N ARG A 486 11.46 18.75 -7.34
CA ARG A 486 11.92 17.61 -6.53
C ARG A 486 11.00 17.36 -5.34
N LEU A 487 10.71 18.39 -4.55
CA LEU A 487 9.81 18.30 -3.39
C LEU A 487 8.39 17.90 -3.79
N ARG A 488 7.88 18.36 -4.93
CA ARG A 488 6.57 17.93 -5.45
C ARG A 488 6.55 16.45 -5.82
N ALA A 489 7.63 15.94 -6.42
CA ALA A 489 7.78 14.51 -6.72
C ALA A 489 7.81 13.68 -5.44
N GLU A 490 8.60 14.08 -4.44
CA GLU A 490 8.63 13.41 -3.13
C GLU A 490 7.27 13.41 -2.43
N LEU A 491 6.49 14.49 -2.57
CA LEU A 491 5.16 14.60 -1.98
C LEU A 491 4.15 13.68 -2.68
N LEU A 492 4.29 13.50 -4.00
CA LEU A 492 3.51 12.50 -4.76
C LEU A 492 3.88 11.08 -4.33
N ASP A 493 5.17 10.75 -4.23
CA ASP A 493 5.63 9.44 -3.76
C ASP A 493 5.17 9.15 -2.33
N LEU A 494 5.18 10.17 -1.46
CA LEU A 494 4.65 10.09 -0.10
C LEU A 494 3.15 9.81 -0.12
N ASN A 495 2.38 10.50 -0.97
CA ASN A 495 0.95 10.27 -1.08
C ASN A 495 0.64 8.85 -1.60
N ASP A 496 1.39 8.37 -2.58
CA ASP A 496 1.27 7.00 -3.09
C ASP A 496 1.62 5.95 -2.02
N SER A 497 2.66 6.20 -1.22
CA SER A 497 2.99 5.33 -0.09
C SER A 497 1.90 5.34 0.98
N LYS A 498 1.27 6.50 1.25
CA LYS A 498 0.14 6.62 2.16
C LYS A 498 -1.09 5.86 1.65
N ILE A 499 -1.41 5.95 0.36
CA ILE A 499 -2.49 5.16 -0.26
C ILE A 499 -2.20 3.67 -0.12
N ARG A 500 -0.94 3.23 -0.32
CA ARG A 500 -0.55 1.83 -0.10
C ARG A 500 -0.71 1.41 1.37
N CYS A 501 -0.32 2.25 2.33
CA CYS A 501 -0.52 1.96 3.76
C CYS A 501 -1.99 1.77 4.10
N VAL A 502 -2.88 2.65 3.64
CA VAL A 502 -4.33 2.51 3.87
C VAL A 502 -4.87 1.20 3.28
N LYS A 503 -4.46 0.83 2.06
CA LYS A 503 -4.86 -0.46 1.47
C LYS A 503 -4.37 -1.67 2.27
N VAL A 504 -3.18 -1.59 2.87
CA VAL A 504 -2.65 -2.65 3.74
C VAL A 504 -3.42 -2.68 5.06
N GLU A 505 -3.78 -1.54 5.63
CA GLU A 505 -4.63 -1.44 6.83
C GLU A 505 -6.01 -2.04 6.60
N ASP A 506 -6.65 -1.75 5.46
CA ASP A 506 -7.95 -2.34 5.08
C ASP A 506 -7.85 -3.86 5.00
N LYS A 507 -6.82 -4.38 4.30
CA LYS A 507 -6.59 -5.83 4.18
C LYS A 507 -6.27 -6.48 5.53
N LEU A 508 -5.56 -5.78 6.40
CA LEU A 508 -5.27 -6.27 7.75
C LEU A 508 -6.54 -6.30 8.61
N SER A 509 -7.45 -5.33 8.46
CA SER A 509 -8.76 -5.34 9.11
C SER A 509 -9.65 -6.49 8.61
N GLU A 510 -9.63 -6.78 7.31
CA GLU A 510 -10.34 -7.93 6.74
C GLU A 510 -9.81 -9.26 7.28
N LEU A 511 -8.48 -9.43 7.30
CA LEU A 511 -7.83 -10.62 7.86
C LEU A 511 -8.11 -10.75 9.36
N GLN A 512 -8.14 -9.64 10.10
CA GLN A 512 -8.48 -9.65 11.52
C GLN A 512 -9.93 -10.13 11.74
N LYS A 513 -10.90 -9.62 10.97
CA LYS A 513 -12.29 -10.09 11.03
C LYS A 513 -12.42 -11.57 10.69
N ALA A 514 -11.69 -12.04 9.67
CA ALA A 514 -11.66 -13.45 9.32
C ALA A 514 -11.07 -14.31 10.44
N ASN A 515 -10.03 -13.82 11.12
CA ASN A 515 -9.44 -14.52 12.26
C ASN A 515 -10.38 -14.57 13.47
N GLU A 516 -11.08 -13.48 13.77
CA GLU A 516 -12.13 -13.43 14.81
C GLU A 516 -13.25 -14.45 14.52
N GLN A 517 -13.71 -14.55 13.26
CA GLN A 517 -14.69 -15.56 12.86
C GLN A 517 -14.17 -17.00 13.01
N LEU A 518 -12.90 -17.24 12.71
CA LEU A 518 -12.27 -18.55 12.91
C LEU A 518 -12.11 -18.90 14.39
N GLU A 519 -11.79 -17.91 15.23
CA GLU A 519 -11.74 -18.08 16.69
C GLU A 519 -13.11 -18.40 17.28
N ASP A 520 -14.17 -17.71 16.84
CA ASP A 520 -15.56 -18.01 17.20
C ASP A 520 -15.95 -19.45 16.84
N VAL A 521 -15.61 -19.90 15.62
CA VAL A 521 -15.88 -21.28 15.19
C VAL A 521 -15.09 -22.27 16.04
N ARG A 522 -13.81 -22.00 16.29
CA ARG A 522 -12.96 -22.83 17.13
C ARG A 522 -13.50 -22.94 18.56
N GLU A 523 -13.98 -21.85 19.14
CA GLU A 523 -14.57 -21.85 20.49
C GLU A 523 -15.87 -22.67 20.52
N ARG A 524 -16.77 -22.48 19.55
CA ARG A 524 -18.00 -23.30 19.41
C ARG A 524 -17.70 -24.78 19.23
N GLN A 525 -16.66 -25.13 18.48
CA GLN A 525 -16.22 -26.51 18.33
C GLN A 525 -15.62 -27.05 19.64
N ALA A 526 -14.83 -26.25 20.35
CA ALA A 526 -14.24 -26.65 21.62
C ALA A 526 -15.31 -26.88 22.71
N THR A 527 -16.33 -26.01 22.80
CA THR A 527 -17.48 -26.21 23.70
C THR A 527 -18.25 -27.46 23.32
N LYS A 528 -18.49 -27.70 22.02
CA LYS A 528 -19.20 -28.91 21.57
C LYS A 528 -18.43 -30.20 21.88
N ILE A 529 -17.12 -30.20 21.68
CA ILE A 529 -16.26 -31.33 22.04
C ILE A 529 -16.33 -31.59 23.55
N LYS A 530 -16.31 -30.53 24.36
CA LYS A 530 -16.45 -30.67 25.82
C LYS A 530 -17.79 -31.27 26.22
N GLU A 531 -18.90 -30.77 25.67
CA GLU A 531 -20.23 -31.35 25.91
C GLU A 531 -20.31 -32.83 25.54
N LEU A 532 -19.76 -33.21 24.38
CA LEU A 532 -19.75 -34.60 23.94
C LEU A 532 -18.90 -35.49 24.86
N ARG A 533 -17.75 -34.98 25.34
CA ARG A 533 -16.95 -35.69 26.35
C ARG A 533 -17.74 -35.88 27.64
N ASP A 534 -18.42 -34.84 28.14
CA ASP A 534 -19.25 -34.95 29.36
C ASP A 534 -20.39 -35.96 29.19
N VAL A 535 -21.00 -36.06 28.00
CA VAL A 535 -22.01 -37.09 27.69
C VAL A 535 -21.40 -38.49 27.68
N ILE A 536 -20.25 -38.66 27.05
CA ILE A 536 -19.53 -39.95 27.02
C ILE A 536 -19.15 -40.37 28.45
N ASP A 537 -18.62 -39.46 29.26
CA ASP A 537 -18.23 -39.74 30.64
C ASP A 537 -19.45 -40.13 31.49
N LYS A 538 -20.59 -39.44 31.34
CA LYS A 538 -21.86 -39.82 31.99
C LYS A 538 -22.31 -41.22 31.58
N GLN A 539 -22.32 -41.51 30.28
CA GLN A 539 -22.69 -42.84 29.77
C GLN A 539 -21.73 -43.92 30.28
N GLN A 540 -20.44 -43.62 30.39
CA GLN A 540 -19.44 -44.55 30.91
C GLN A 540 -19.64 -44.81 32.41
N CYS A 541 -19.98 -43.78 33.19
CA CYS A 541 -20.38 -43.94 34.59
C CYS A 541 -21.67 -44.77 34.72
N GLU A 542 -22.71 -44.48 33.95
CA GLU A 542 -23.96 -45.24 33.94
C GLU A 542 -23.75 -46.71 33.57
N LEU A 543 -22.93 -46.99 32.54
CA LEU A 543 -22.56 -48.35 32.15
C LEU A 543 -21.76 -49.07 33.24
N SER A 544 -20.84 -48.36 33.90
CA SER A 544 -20.10 -48.90 35.05
C SER A 544 -21.05 -49.25 36.20
N ASP A 545 -21.98 -48.36 36.54
CA ASP A 545 -23.00 -48.58 37.57
C ASP A 545 -23.96 -49.72 37.22
N HIS A 546 -24.37 -49.85 35.95
CA HIS A 546 -25.15 -50.99 35.50
C HIS A 546 -24.36 -52.29 35.62
N LYS A 547 -23.06 -52.26 35.30
CA LYS A 547 -22.18 -53.43 35.45
C LYS A 547 -22.02 -53.82 36.92
N THR A 548 -21.81 -52.87 37.83
CA THR A 548 -21.71 -53.16 39.28
C THR A 548 -23.02 -53.71 39.82
N ARG A 549 -24.17 -53.08 39.51
CA ARG A 549 -25.50 -53.59 39.89
C ARG A 549 -25.79 -54.99 39.35
N ASN A 550 -25.41 -55.28 38.10
CA ASN A 550 -25.56 -56.62 37.53
C ASN A 550 -24.65 -57.64 38.22
N VAL A 551 -23.42 -57.25 38.56
CA VAL A 551 -22.50 -58.10 39.34
C VAL A 551 -23.06 -58.37 40.73
N GLU A 552 -23.57 -57.35 41.42
CA GLU A 552 -24.23 -57.47 42.73
C GLU A 552 -25.47 -58.38 42.65
N SER A 553 -26.36 -58.16 41.68
CA SER A 553 -27.54 -59.00 41.46
C SER A 553 -27.16 -60.45 41.18
N ARG A 554 -26.15 -60.68 40.33
CA ARG A 554 -25.61 -62.01 40.06
C ARG A 554 -25.04 -62.65 41.33
N ASN A 555 -24.31 -61.87 42.13
CA ASN A 555 -23.73 -62.34 43.39
C ASN A 555 -24.84 -62.74 44.38
N ASN A 556 -25.86 -61.90 44.55
CA ASN A 556 -27.05 -62.19 45.37
C ASN A 556 -27.75 -63.47 44.91
N LEU A 557 -27.98 -63.63 43.60
CA LEU A 557 -28.57 -64.86 43.04
C LEU A 557 -27.68 -66.09 43.29
N THR A 558 -26.36 -65.96 43.19
CA THR A 558 -25.45 -67.07 43.55
C THR A 558 -25.45 -67.37 45.04
N GLU A 559 -25.62 -66.37 45.91
CA GLU A 559 -25.75 -66.57 47.36
C GLU A 559 -27.08 -67.24 47.73
N GLU A 560 -28.20 -66.81 47.13
CA GLU A 560 -29.51 -67.47 47.26
C GLU A 560 -29.46 -68.90 46.73
N LEU A 561 -28.82 -69.13 45.58
CA LEU A 561 -28.60 -70.47 45.03
C LEU A 561 -27.75 -71.33 45.98
N ALA A 562 -26.70 -70.76 46.57
CA ALA A 562 -25.87 -71.48 47.55
C ALA A 562 -26.65 -71.79 48.83
N SER A 563 -27.49 -70.86 49.29
CA SER A 563 -28.37 -71.02 50.44
C SER A 563 -29.43 -72.12 50.21
N THR A 564 -30.13 -72.08 49.07
CA THR A 564 -31.11 -73.11 48.68
C THR A 564 -30.46 -74.47 48.48
N ARG A 565 -29.24 -74.54 47.93
CA ARG A 565 -28.47 -75.80 47.91
C ARG A 565 -28.21 -76.33 49.31
N LYS A 566 -27.79 -75.47 50.25
CA LYS A 566 -27.58 -75.87 51.65
C LYS A 566 -28.87 -76.38 52.30
N THR A 567 -30.01 -75.70 52.09
CA THR A 567 -31.29 -76.16 52.66
C THR A 567 -31.75 -77.47 52.04
N VAL A 568 -31.59 -77.66 50.73
CA VAL A 568 -31.87 -78.94 50.05
C VAL A 568 -30.98 -80.05 50.59
N GLU A 569 -29.68 -79.80 50.77
CA GLU A 569 -28.78 -80.78 51.38
C GLU A 569 -29.17 -81.13 52.82
N GLN A 570 -29.62 -80.14 53.60
CA GLN A 570 -30.12 -80.36 54.95
C GLN A 570 -31.40 -81.21 54.93
N LEU A 571 -32.36 -80.90 54.05
CA LEU A 571 -33.58 -81.71 53.87
C LEU A 571 -33.24 -83.15 53.46
N LYS A 572 -32.26 -83.34 52.56
CA LYS A 572 -31.76 -84.67 52.19
C LYS A 572 -31.08 -85.41 53.34
N ARG A 573 -30.46 -84.71 54.30
CA ARG A 573 -29.90 -85.33 55.52
C ARG A 573 -31.04 -85.73 56.48
N SER A 574 -31.97 -84.83 56.76
CA SER A 574 -33.12 -85.13 57.64
C SER A 574 -34.04 -86.19 57.05
N GLU A 575 -34.22 -86.22 55.73
CA GLU A 575 -34.97 -87.28 55.04
C GLU A 575 -34.32 -88.65 55.29
N ARG A 576 -33.00 -88.74 55.13
CA ARG A 576 -32.25 -89.97 55.45
C ARG A 576 -32.40 -90.37 56.91
N GLU A 577 -32.26 -89.42 57.85
CA GLU A 577 -32.48 -89.67 59.28
C GLU A 577 -33.91 -90.16 59.58
N LEU A 578 -34.93 -89.61 58.91
CA LEU A 578 -36.32 -90.07 59.06
C LEU A 578 -36.53 -91.47 58.48
N TYR A 579 -35.89 -91.80 57.35
CA TYR A 579 -35.89 -93.16 56.80
C TYR A 579 -35.20 -94.14 57.75
N GLU A 580 -34.04 -93.76 58.32
CA GLU A 580 -33.32 -94.56 59.31
C GLU A 580 -34.13 -94.74 60.61
N PHE A 581 -34.77 -93.68 61.10
CA PHE A 581 -35.65 -93.71 62.25
C PHE A 581 -36.87 -94.60 62.00
N ARG A 582 -37.54 -94.45 60.85
CA ARG A 582 -38.63 -95.32 60.43
C ARG A 582 -38.19 -96.78 60.40
N ALA A 583 -37.02 -97.06 59.84
CA ALA A 583 -36.43 -98.41 59.80
C ALA A 583 -36.18 -98.94 61.22
N LEU A 584 -35.64 -98.12 62.12
CA LEU A 584 -35.40 -98.47 63.52
C LEU A 584 -36.69 -98.78 64.29
N VAL A 585 -37.69 -97.90 64.21
CA VAL A 585 -38.99 -98.09 64.87
C VAL A 585 -39.70 -99.33 64.34
N GLY A 586 -39.69 -99.56 63.02
CA GLY A 586 -40.26 -100.77 62.46
C GLY A 586 -39.55 -102.03 62.94
N ARG A 587 -38.21 -102.04 63.03
CA ARG A 587 -37.45 -103.14 63.65
C ARG A 587 -37.83 -103.37 65.11
N LEU A 588 -37.95 -102.30 65.92
CA LEU A 588 -38.34 -102.39 67.33
C LEU A 588 -39.75 -102.98 67.53
N LEU A 589 -40.65 -102.76 66.56
CA LEU A 589 -42.01 -103.31 66.56
C LEU A 589 -42.13 -104.68 65.89
N GLY A 590 -41.02 -105.28 65.44
CA GLY A 590 -41.01 -106.56 64.72
C GLY A 590 -41.73 -106.49 63.36
N LEU A 591 -41.69 -105.33 62.70
CA LEU A 591 -42.20 -105.11 61.34
C LEU A 591 -41.02 -105.04 60.36
N ASN A 592 -41.13 -105.70 59.21
CA ASN A 592 -40.17 -105.51 58.13
C ASN A 592 -40.57 -104.28 57.31
N VAL A 593 -39.79 -103.20 57.43
CA VAL A 593 -40.11 -101.86 56.93
C VAL A 593 -40.15 -101.77 55.39
N GLU A 594 -39.46 -102.68 54.71
CA GLU A 594 -39.42 -102.77 53.23
C GLU A 594 -40.69 -103.38 52.63
N THR A 595 -41.50 -104.07 53.44
CA THR A 595 -42.71 -104.78 52.99
C THR A 595 -44.02 -104.12 53.43
N LEU A 596 -43.98 -102.96 54.09
CA LEU A 596 -45.22 -102.24 54.46
C LEU A 596 -45.90 -101.66 53.22
N ALA A 597 -47.15 -102.04 52.99
CA ALA A 597 -47.96 -101.56 51.87
C ALA A 597 -48.39 -100.09 52.03
N VAL A 598 -48.47 -99.58 53.27
CA VAL A 598 -48.80 -98.19 53.57
C VAL A 598 -47.74 -97.59 54.49
N PRO A 599 -47.06 -96.50 54.08
CA PRO A 599 -46.05 -95.85 54.91
C PRO A 599 -46.65 -95.42 56.25
N ASN A 600 -46.03 -95.88 57.33
CA ASN A 600 -46.31 -95.53 58.72
C ASN A 600 -47.64 -96.06 59.32
N TYR A 601 -48.64 -96.49 58.55
CA TYR A 601 -49.92 -96.94 59.11
C TYR A 601 -49.77 -98.16 60.06
N ASP A 602 -49.09 -99.23 59.64
CA ASP A 602 -48.94 -100.42 60.49
C ASP A 602 -48.01 -100.18 61.69
N ILE A 603 -47.04 -99.29 61.53
CA ILE A 603 -46.16 -98.83 62.63
C ILE A 603 -46.97 -98.06 63.67
N ILE A 604 -47.78 -97.10 63.22
CA ILE A 604 -48.67 -96.30 64.08
C ILE A 604 -49.67 -97.22 64.79
N ASN A 605 -50.34 -98.13 64.08
CA ASN A 605 -51.34 -99.04 64.66
C ASN A 605 -50.73 -99.99 65.72
N ARG A 606 -49.48 -100.47 65.52
CA ARG A 606 -48.79 -101.27 66.55
C ARG A 606 -48.39 -100.45 67.77
N LEU A 607 -47.94 -99.20 67.58
CA LEU A 607 -47.63 -98.30 68.69
C LEU A 607 -48.89 -97.90 69.46
N GLU A 608 -49.99 -97.59 68.77
CA GLU A 608 -51.29 -97.29 69.36
C GLU A 608 -51.80 -98.48 70.19
N ASN A 609 -51.67 -99.71 69.69
CA ASN A 609 -51.99 -100.93 70.46
C ASN A 609 -51.04 -101.16 71.65
N PHE A 610 -49.73 -100.90 71.50
CA PHE A 610 -48.77 -101.01 72.60
C PHE A 610 -49.03 -99.97 73.71
N ILE A 611 -49.35 -98.73 73.33
CA ILE A 611 -49.72 -97.65 74.24
C ILE A 611 -51.07 -97.95 74.89
N ALA A 612 -52.07 -98.42 74.14
CA ALA A 612 -53.36 -98.84 74.71
C ALA A 612 -53.19 -99.98 75.73
N ASN A 613 -52.29 -100.94 75.46
CA ASN A 613 -51.97 -102.03 76.39
C ASN A 613 -51.16 -101.55 77.62
N HIS A 614 -50.25 -100.59 77.45
CA HIS A 614 -49.54 -99.96 78.57
C HIS A 614 -50.48 -99.08 79.43
N GLN A 615 -51.45 -98.40 78.81
CA GLN A 615 -52.51 -97.67 79.49
C GLN A 615 -53.47 -98.61 80.24
N LEU A 616 -53.69 -99.84 79.75
CA LEU A 616 -54.41 -100.91 80.47
C LEU A 616 -53.61 -101.55 81.63
N MET A 617 -52.28 -101.39 81.67
CA MET A 617 -51.40 -101.84 82.77
C MET A 617 -51.13 -100.77 83.84
N GLN A 618 -51.70 -99.56 83.72
CA GLN A 618 -51.58 -98.47 84.70
C GLN A 618 -52.87 -98.28 85.55
N LEU A 619 -53.47 -99.39 85.99
CA LEU A 619 -54.55 -99.42 86.97
C LEU A 619 -54.03 -99.89 88.34
N GLU A 620 -53.20 -99.07 88.98
CA GLU A 620 -53.07 -98.88 90.43
C GLU A 620 -52.47 -97.47 90.68
N GLU A 621 -53.14 -96.70 91.54
CA GLU A 621 -53.13 -95.25 91.85
C GLU A 621 -51.79 -94.56 92.29
N PRO A 622 -51.74 -93.22 92.59
CA PRO A 622 -52.41 -92.05 91.99
C PRO A 622 -51.50 -90.78 91.83
N HIS A 623 -52.02 -89.77 91.10
CA HIS A 623 -51.79 -88.31 91.21
C HIS A 623 -51.25 -87.56 89.97
N GLY A 624 -52.10 -86.67 89.43
CA GLY A 624 -51.67 -85.34 88.98
C GLY A 624 -51.81 -84.99 87.48
N LEU A 625 -53.03 -84.68 87.03
CA LEU A 625 -53.30 -83.76 85.90
C LEU A 625 -53.45 -82.32 86.46
N PRO A 626 -53.26 -81.20 85.70
CA PRO A 626 -53.76 -80.97 84.33
C PRO A 626 -52.74 -80.39 83.33
N ALA A 627 -52.83 -80.72 82.03
CA ALA A 627 -53.42 -79.88 80.95
C ALA A 627 -53.03 -78.38 81.02
N ARG A 628 -52.50 -77.73 79.97
CA ARG A 628 -53.09 -77.63 78.62
C ARG A 628 -52.10 -76.98 77.63
N ASN A 629 -52.00 -77.55 76.43
CA ASN A 629 -51.29 -77.04 75.26
C ASN A 629 -51.96 -75.78 74.67
N VAL A 630 -51.14 -74.83 74.19
CA VAL A 630 -51.49 -73.91 73.09
C VAL A 630 -50.24 -73.67 72.22
N LEU A 631 -50.31 -74.19 70.99
CA LEU A 631 -49.78 -73.68 69.71
C LEU A 631 -48.57 -72.73 69.72
N SER A 632 -47.50 -73.07 68.97
CA SER A 632 -47.12 -72.36 67.73
C SER A 632 -45.79 -72.84 67.13
N SER A 633 -45.78 -72.88 65.80
CA SER A 633 -44.75 -73.34 64.85
C SER A 633 -43.36 -72.71 64.98
N PRO A 634 -42.31 -73.36 64.42
CA PRO A 634 -40.99 -72.78 64.29
C PRO A 634 -40.90 -71.93 63.01
N THR A 635 -40.65 -70.63 63.12
CA THR A 635 -40.29 -69.78 61.97
C THR A 635 -38.85 -69.33 62.08
N VAL A 636 -38.15 -69.62 60.98
CA VAL A 636 -36.76 -69.37 60.65
C VAL A 636 -36.34 -67.91 60.92
N ARG A 637 -35.13 -67.77 61.46
CA ARG A 637 -34.35 -66.54 61.64
C ARG A 637 -34.25 -65.76 60.32
N SER A 638 -34.67 -64.50 60.32
CA SER A 638 -34.24 -63.50 59.34
C SER A 638 -33.47 -62.41 60.08
N ALA A 639 -32.20 -62.27 59.74
CA ALA A 639 -31.29 -61.27 60.29
C ALA A 639 -31.38 -59.99 59.45
N HIS A 640 -31.83 -58.89 60.06
CA HIS A 640 -31.56 -57.55 59.56
C HIS A 640 -30.61 -56.86 60.55
N HIS A 641 -29.35 -56.74 60.15
CA HIS A 641 -28.42 -55.76 60.69
C HIS A 641 -28.47 -54.53 59.77
N LEU A 642 -28.99 -53.41 60.27
CA LEU A 642 -28.63 -52.09 59.79
C LEU A 642 -27.97 -51.37 60.96
N ARG A 643 -26.66 -51.21 60.84
CA ARG A 643 -25.80 -50.43 61.74
C ARG A 643 -25.12 -49.39 60.84
N GLU A 644 -25.61 -48.16 60.88
CA GLU A 644 -24.77 -46.99 60.62
C GLU A 644 -23.62 -46.98 61.64
N PRO A 645 -22.42 -46.52 61.26
CA PRO A 645 -22.07 -45.20 61.79
C PRO A 645 -21.08 -44.36 60.94
N GLU A 646 -21.21 -43.06 61.17
CA GLU A 646 -20.17 -42.07 61.51
C GLU A 646 -19.10 -41.61 60.51
N ILE A 647 -19.06 -40.28 60.49
CA ILE A 647 -18.14 -39.31 59.93
C ILE A 647 -16.95 -39.14 60.91
N HIS A 648 -15.69 -39.17 60.44
CA HIS A 648 -14.65 -38.12 60.66
C HIS A 648 -13.19 -38.56 60.43
N SER A 649 -12.41 -37.61 59.86
CA SER A 649 -10.92 -37.46 59.85
C SER A 649 -10.14 -38.45 58.96
N CYS A 650 -8.92 -38.23 58.46
CA CYS A 650 -7.91 -37.15 58.43
C CYS A 650 -6.90 -37.58 57.32
N GLU A 651 -6.46 -36.71 56.41
CA GLU A 651 -5.08 -36.15 56.33
C GLU A 651 -3.91 -37.09 55.93
N TYR A 652 -3.23 -36.66 54.86
CA TYR A 652 -1.83 -36.85 54.42
C TYR A 652 -1.16 -38.24 54.45
N ALA A 653 -0.64 -38.67 53.28
CA ALA A 653 0.80 -38.77 53.02
C ALA A 653 1.16 -39.30 51.61
N SER A 654 1.95 -38.46 50.93
CA SER A 654 3.07 -38.65 49.99
C SER A 654 3.57 -40.03 49.48
N GLY A 655 4.00 -40.02 48.20
CA GLY A 655 5.12 -40.78 47.62
C GLY A 655 4.70 -42.04 46.83
N SER A 656 5.24 -42.44 45.67
CA SER A 656 6.43 -42.15 44.85
C SER A 656 6.14 -42.84 43.49
N GLY A 657 6.33 -42.28 42.30
CA GLY A 657 7.63 -42.09 41.63
C GLY A 657 7.56 -42.61 40.17
N VAL A 658 8.60 -42.25 39.38
CA VAL A 658 8.97 -42.73 38.02
C VAL A 658 8.65 -41.82 36.81
N ALA A 659 9.50 -40.80 36.64
CA ALA A 659 10.53 -40.60 35.60
C ALA A 659 10.22 -40.51 34.07
N LYS A 660 10.98 -39.55 33.46
CA LYS A 660 11.44 -39.36 32.05
C LYS A 660 10.45 -38.63 31.09
N ALA A 661 10.84 -37.69 30.22
CA ALA A 661 12.11 -37.04 29.88
C ALA A 661 11.87 -35.75 29.05
N LYS A 662 12.81 -34.79 29.19
CA LYS A 662 13.34 -33.77 28.24
C LYS A 662 12.49 -33.31 27.02
N SER A 663 12.25 -31.98 26.93
CA SER A 663 12.77 -31.03 25.90
C SER A 663 11.99 -29.70 26.01
N LYS A 664 12.51 -28.63 26.60
CA LYS A 664 13.30 -27.52 26.00
C LYS A 664 12.79 -27.04 24.63
N GLU A 665 11.92 -26.03 24.64
CA GLU A 665 12.03 -24.77 23.86
C GLU A 665 10.93 -23.80 24.34
N ALA A 666 11.35 -22.62 24.77
CA ALA A 666 10.50 -21.55 25.29
C ALA A 666 10.23 -20.55 24.17
N TRP A 667 8.98 -20.18 23.96
CA TRP A 667 8.60 -18.99 23.18
C TRP A 667 7.99 -17.97 24.14
N ASP A 668 8.68 -16.85 24.25
CA ASP A 668 8.26 -15.65 24.96
C ASP A 668 6.98 -15.07 24.36
N THR A 669 6.00 -14.81 25.22
CA THR A 669 4.83 -13.98 24.93
C THR A 669 5.21 -12.51 25.07
N SER A 670 5.52 -11.86 23.94
CA SER A 670 5.70 -10.40 23.90
C SER A 670 4.35 -9.69 23.97
N SER A 671 4.03 -9.23 25.17
CA SER A 671 2.97 -8.29 25.50
C SER A 671 3.27 -6.92 24.87
N ILE A 672 2.35 -6.44 24.03
CA ILE A 672 2.38 -5.12 23.40
C ILE A 672 2.05 -4.07 24.47
N ARG A 673 3.06 -3.31 24.91
CA ARG A 673 2.89 -2.04 25.63
C ARG A 673 3.13 -0.88 24.67
N SER A 674 2.06 -0.15 24.38
CA SER A 674 2.08 1.14 23.67
C SER A 674 2.92 2.19 24.39
N PRO A 675 3.67 3.05 23.68
CA PRO A 675 4.16 4.30 24.25
C PRO A 675 3.09 5.39 24.12
N ARG A 676 2.72 5.95 25.28
CA ARG A 676 1.99 7.22 25.42
C ARG A 676 2.77 8.34 24.72
N LEU A 677 2.06 9.10 23.88
CA LEU A 677 2.48 10.42 23.41
C LEU A 677 2.44 11.42 24.58
N GLU A 678 3.59 11.90 25.01
CA GLU A 678 3.69 13.07 25.88
C GLU A 678 3.61 14.35 25.03
N THR A 679 2.50 15.06 25.17
CA THR A 679 2.37 16.47 24.80
C THR A 679 3.30 17.32 25.66
N ARG A 680 4.43 17.75 25.09
CA ARG A 680 5.29 18.77 25.71
C ARG A 680 4.97 20.14 25.12
N VAL A 681 4.13 20.88 25.83
CA VAL A 681 3.91 22.32 25.67
C VAL A 681 5.14 23.06 26.25
N VAL A 682 5.91 23.75 25.40
CA VAL A 682 6.90 24.76 25.81
C VAL A 682 6.80 25.90 24.79
N ARG A 683 5.96 26.90 25.07
CA ARG A 683 6.31 28.19 25.69
C ARG A 683 7.11 29.11 24.76
N ALA A 684 6.35 29.93 24.02
CA ALA A 684 6.82 31.17 23.43
C ALA A 684 7.45 32.06 24.51
N LYS A 685 8.66 32.56 24.26
CA LYS A 685 9.24 33.69 24.98
C LYS A 685 9.26 34.89 24.04
N HIS A 686 8.31 35.79 24.28
CA HIS A 686 8.44 37.20 23.98
C HIS A 686 9.59 37.78 24.80
N THR A 687 10.47 38.53 24.14
CA THR A 687 11.26 39.60 24.78
C THR A 687 11.14 40.82 23.88
N GLY A 688 10.62 41.90 24.48
CA GLY A 688 10.30 43.15 23.82
C GLY A 688 11.52 44.01 23.46
N LEU A 689 11.26 44.91 22.51
CA LEU A 689 11.47 46.38 22.56
C LEU A 689 12.70 46.92 23.34
N PRO A 690 13.40 47.94 22.79
CA PRO A 690 12.79 49.26 22.83
C PRO A 690 12.93 50.15 21.59
N ASP A 691 11.93 51.02 21.56
CA ASP A 691 11.66 52.21 20.77
C ASP A 691 12.68 53.35 21.03
N ARG A 692 13.13 54.03 19.97
CA ARG A 692 13.28 55.49 19.81
C ARG A 692 14.24 55.84 18.67
N ARG A 693 13.71 56.44 17.59
CA ARG A 693 13.95 57.85 17.22
C ARG A 693 13.17 58.25 15.95
N ARG A 694 12.29 59.24 16.17
CA ARG A 694 11.61 60.15 15.23
C ARG A 694 12.60 60.81 14.24
N SER A 695 12.34 60.71 12.92
CA SER A 695 11.78 61.77 12.02
C SER A 695 12.86 62.34 11.08
N PRO A 696 12.54 63.04 9.97
CA PRO A 696 11.45 62.86 8.98
C PRO A 696 11.97 62.98 7.51
N GLU A 697 11.04 63.11 6.56
CA GLU A 697 11.15 63.76 5.23
C GLU A 697 11.20 62.91 3.94
N LYS A 698 10.21 63.25 3.10
CA LYS A 698 10.21 63.36 1.63
C LYS A 698 10.26 62.07 0.82
N ARG A 699 9.07 61.61 0.43
CA ARG A 699 8.88 60.92 -0.85
C ARG A 699 8.05 61.79 -1.79
N GLU A 700 8.75 62.31 -2.78
CA GLU A 700 8.22 62.96 -3.96
C GLU A 700 7.34 62.01 -4.78
N LYS A 701 6.32 62.60 -5.38
CA LYS A 701 5.43 62.01 -6.37
C LYS A 701 6.23 61.73 -7.64
N SER A 702 6.35 60.48 -8.07
CA SER A 702 6.78 60.16 -9.43
C SER A 702 5.59 60.22 -10.38
N ASN A 703 5.64 61.21 -11.24
CA ASN A 703 4.76 61.40 -12.38
C ASN A 703 4.94 60.27 -13.41
N SER A 704 3.82 59.91 -14.04
CA SER A 704 3.73 59.12 -15.26
C SER A 704 4.50 59.76 -16.44
N PRO A 705 5.12 58.98 -17.35
CA PRO A 705 5.69 59.54 -18.56
C PRO A 705 4.60 59.74 -19.61
N LYS A 706 4.48 60.99 -20.06
CA LYS A 706 3.73 61.40 -21.25
C LYS A 706 4.37 60.81 -22.51
N ILE A 707 3.51 60.31 -23.39
CA ILE A 707 3.76 59.95 -24.77
C ILE A 707 4.30 61.18 -25.53
N VAL A 708 5.54 61.09 -26.03
CA VAL A 708 6.10 62.07 -26.97
C VAL A 708 5.94 61.52 -28.38
N LYS A 709 5.05 62.14 -29.16
CA LYS A 709 5.00 62.00 -30.61
C LYS A 709 6.27 62.64 -31.19
N ARG A 710 7.05 61.87 -31.96
CA ARG A 710 8.14 62.40 -32.79
C ARG A 710 7.57 62.85 -34.14
N ASP A 711 7.90 64.08 -34.51
CA ASP A 711 7.61 64.74 -35.78
C ASP A 711 8.68 64.34 -36.83
N PRO A 712 8.32 63.81 -38.00
CA PRO A 712 9.26 63.31 -39.00
C PRO A 712 9.59 64.39 -40.04
N ARG A 713 10.06 65.56 -39.62
CA ARG A 713 10.68 66.55 -40.52
C ARG A 713 11.77 67.33 -39.80
N LYS A 714 12.95 66.74 -39.74
CA LYS A 714 14.25 67.44 -39.65
C LYS A 714 15.34 66.46 -40.01
N TYR A 715 15.70 66.50 -41.29
CA TYR A 715 17.06 66.26 -41.75
C TYR A 715 17.94 67.42 -41.31
#